data_AF-A0A928CT89-F1
#
_entry.id   AF-A0A928CT89-F1
#
_cell.length_a   1.000
_cell.length_b   1.000
_cell.length_c   1.000
_cell.angle_alpha   90.00
_cell.angle_beta   90.00
_cell.angle_gamma   90.00
#
_symmetry.space_group_name_H-M   'P 1'
#
loop_
_entity.id
_entity.type
_entity.pdbx_description
1 polymer ?
#
loop_
_entity_poly.entity_id
_entity_poly.type
_entity_poly.pdbx_seq_one_letter_code
_entity_poly.pdbx_strand_id
1 'polypeptide(L)'
;MTMKKLWLTAVFSALFLTLTGTENGILFQYDFSKGGKLDLQRKAKIADGVLKLDGKGDFAYVPDSAGMHFAKKGMTLAATVKLNYSPSTKEFNDKLDMFFSKGKEFIFGKSGDKLYFNFNDGKTWCATTFTAAGAVPGPGKWAHVAAVVEYVNDAAQGDVGYRISIYLNGEKEITKKFLFVQPALNTDRIELGKGFGGGPWFMNGEFANAVMFDHALNAAQIAELCSREPRVKMIRKGFTEIDPDLKKTLDGLKDSGKDPVRWLAASLERAAVSGYDQLGLRKLAAAAAKYRDADLAAFAERFNRAQENCRILLTSDLAAAVLTGRGSGTHPVIGLLDRRSGRDVFGVKSIAWEIRWSKGKQTGTLENITDGVTWESTVKDNTVTITWTGRTTPAFTAESEVKFIGPRLESTFSVRNGSDHRIDTVRYPVWMLNHLGKGDTLVHPYMSGILVSNPTSEQFMHGQKAIFPSGRVSMQFGAYFNAAGDGVYFGLEDPLARSKTYSVEGKYNNVCVSWEHPVIADKDKNHYRQNGKAVLSVYRGQWYEAGQIYRKFLEKEAVWWIPGLPRKSTPEWFRNNTLWVLFFTRDEKLAEEILNTCTYLRSYFELPFAGHWYQWSDDAKQGWPHYPIKDFTLKYNRAFHDAGIYTVPYIDSRLWKLKDGPNRTDYQFSSHGRKYAAKDPAGGLYLEDYGKGNVYAVMCPYAKGWQDVLEKLVRRVSSYGFNGVYHDQVGTGGPRLCYDRSHGHPLNDSSVWLEKGYWPLFDRFFAYLHKNHPGFCHTTEENAEPYLKQMDGYLVWRWTDNGQIPLYQSIYSGRAQFVGRLYNHSHPGERQSFFSKLAQQLVNSEQLGWFMLSDVREADDRRLFTKKAMHVRHALLYWFNCGRMLAPIDFGSTMKMEQPKWGGNVPQRVRMPVIANSAWEGPDGSRMLLFVNTQSSESSAVPVLDSAKGFWICREGAGAPVFSAKAPAVTLKGLNFEVWIEGSKDRAVAVQKTLRKIASFDVGKPIRLAIKFAGRKTVGVPDKFYTPADSAGNLYCNATADNHHFGWIQDGAVISYGTIDFGKTGARGITVKVAVDPAYAGGSIQLLTTRTGQPETVSAELQLKSTGGWSEYREIRMPLKAPLTGPHQVVFRINGNAACNFAAWKYRE
;
A
#
# COMPACT_ATOMS: atom_id res chain seq x y z
N MET A 1 26.12 58.75 -9.07
CA MET A 1 25.95 57.36 -9.52
C MET A 1 25.68 56.49 -8.29
N THR A 2 24.51 56.74 -7.68
CA THR A 2 24.15 56.26 -6.34
C THR A 2 22.66 56.52 -6.21
N MET A 3 21.82 55.50 -6.48
CA MET A 3 20.39 55.40 -6.12
C MET A 3 19.67 54.23 -6.83
N LYS A 4 20.29 53.51 -7.77
CA LYS A 4 19.66 52.36 -8.46
C LYS A 4 19.97 50.97 -7.91
N LYS A 5 20.72 50.84 -6.81
CA LYS A 5 21.10 49.53 -6.22
C LYS A 5 20.29 49.09 -4.98
N LEU A 6 19.38 49.91 -4.45
CA LEU A 6 18.59 49.53 -3.26
C LEU A 6 17.23 48.88 -3.57
N TRP A 7 16.74 48.91 -4.81
CA TRP A 7 15.42 48.35 -5.14
C TRP A 7 15.45 46.90 -5.68
N LEU A 8 16.61 46.39 -6.12
CA LEU A 8 16.70 45.01 -6.62
C LEU A 8 16.96 43.95 -5.54
N THR A 9 17.49 44.31 -4.38
CA THR A 9 17.80 43.36 -3.29
C THR A 9 16.60 43.07 -2.38
N ALA A 10 15.63 43.99 -2.31
CA ALA A 10 14.40 43.81 -1.53
C ALA A 10 13.36 42.94 -2.26
N VAL A 11 13.32 42.97 -3.60
CA VAL A 11 12.38 42.15 -4.40
C VAL A 11 12.90 40.71 -4.61
N PHE A 12 14.23 40.50 -4.67
CA PHE A 12 14.80 39.15 -4.77
C PHE A 12 14.79 38.34 -3.46
N SER A 13 14.75 39.02 -2.30
CA SER A 13 14.63 38.34 -1.00
C SER A 13 13.18 37.95 -0.65
N ALA A 14 12.19 38.60 -1.28
CA ALA A 14 10.77 38.27 -1.12
C ALA A 14 10.29 37.16 -2.07
N LEU A 15 11.02 36.88 -3.16
CA LEU A 15 10.68 35.80 -4.11
C LEU A 15 11.41 34.46 -3.84
N PHE A 16 12.42 34.45 -2.96
CA PHE A 16 13.13 33.22 -2.57
C PHE A 16 12.60 32.59 -1.26
N LEU A 17 11.67 33.25 -0.58
CA LEU A 17 10.94 32.71 0.58
C LEU A 17 9.65 31.97 0.20
N THR A 18 9.32 31.85 -1.08
CA THR A 18 8.13 31.14 -1.59
C THR A 18 8.45 29.82 -2.31
N LEU A 19 9.68 29.29 -2.19
CA LEU A 19 10.09 28.02 -2.81
C LEU A 19 10.71 27.00 -1.84
N THR A 20 10.35 27.06 -0.56
CA THR A 20 10.45 25.94 0.39
C THR A 20 9.03 25.50 0.78
N GLY A 21 8.56 24.41 0.20
CA GLY A 21 7.20 23.93 0.41
C GLY A 21 6.96 23.44 1.84
N THR A 22 6.24 24.22 2.66
CA THR A 22 5.48 23.76 3.85
C THR A 22 4.37 24.76 4.27
N GLU A 23 3.69 25.46 3.35
CA GLU A 23 2.54 26.33 3.70
C GLU A 23 1.20 25.92 3.05
N ASN A 24 1.21 24.98 2.09
CA ASN A 24 -0.01 24.45 1.50
C ASN A 24 -0.65 23.42 2.44
N GLY A 25 -1.42 23.86 3.45
CA GLY A 25 -2.27 22.95 4.25
C GLY A 25 -2.57 23.34 5.70
N ILE A 26 -2.08 24.48 6.18
CA ILE A 26 -2.49 25.02 7.49
C ILE A 26 -3.89 25.63 7.33
N LEU A 27 -4.86 25.15 8.13
CA LEU A 27 -6.20 25.77 8.17
C LEU A 27 -6.25 26.92 9.17
N PHE A 28 -5.72 26.69 10.37
CA PHE A 28 -5.76 27.67 11.46
C PHE A 28 -4.39 27.69 12.14
N GLN A 29 -3.86 28.90 12.35
CA GLN A 29 -2.60 29.12 13.05
C GLN A 29 -2.70 30.38 13.90
N TYR A 30 -2.39 30.22 15.18
CA TYR A 30 -2.36 31.29 16.16
C TYR A 30 -0.99 31.32 16.80
N ASP A 31 -0.26 32.41 16.56
CA ASP A 31 0.92 32.81 17.33
C ASP A 31 0.50 33.98 18.21
N PHE A 32 0.30 33.72 19.51
CA PHE A 32 -0.28 34.70 20.41
C PHE A 32 0.65 35.89 20.67
N SER A 33 1.93 35.80 20.30
CA SER A 33 2.88 36.92 20.35
C SER A 33 2.69 37.93 19.22
N LYS A 34 2.08 37.51 18.10
CA LYS A 34 1.82 38.35 16.92
C LYS A 34 0.39 38.90 16.89
N GLY A 35 -0.42 38.57 17.90
CA GLY A 35 -1.85 38.86 17.92
C GLY A 35 -2.66 37.87 17.06
N GLY A 36 -3.90 37.62 17.47
CA GLY A 36 -4.83 36.75 16.75
C GLY A 36 -6.28 37.00 17.17
N LYS A 37 -7.22 36.94 16.21
CA LYS A 37 -8.66 37.06 16.50
C LYS A 37 -9.19 35.69 16.93
N LEU A 38 -9.37 35.51 18.23
CA LEU A 38 -10.13 34.42 18.83
C LEU A 38 -11.38 34.99 19.51
N ASP A 39 -12.44 34.20 19.56
CA ASP A 39 -13.63 34.55 20.34
C ASP A 39 -13.41 34.13 21.79
N LEU A 40 -12.71 34.99 22.55
CA LEU A 40 -12.41 34.80 23.96
C LEU A 40 -13.69 34.74 24.79
N GLN A 41 -13.77 33.80 25.73
CA GLN A 41 -14.93 33.59 26.58
C GLN A 41 -14.57 33.83 28.05
N ARG A 42 -15.51 34.43 28.79
CA ARG A 42 -15.37 34.77 30.22
C ARG A 42 -14.18 35.70 30.49
N LYS A 43 -13.17 35.27 31.25
CA LYS A 43 -11.99 36.06 31.62
C LYS A 43 -10.73 35.65 30.85
N ALA A 44 -10.88 34.77 29.85
CA ALA A 44 -9.80 34.42 28.94
C ALA A 44 -9.23 35.69 28.31
N LYS A 45 -7.89 35.81 28.32
CA LYS A 45 -7.20 36.98 27.77
C LYS A 45 -5.91 36.59 27.07
N ILE A 46 -5.59 37.33 26.01
CA ILE A 46 -4.28 37.27 25.38
C ILE A 46 -3.45 38.40 26.00
N ALA A 47 -2.38 38.03 26.70
CA ALA A 47 -1.47 38.96 27.37
C ALA A 47 -0.06 38.38 27.39
N ASP A 48 0.97 39.22 27.30
CA ASP A 48 2.39 38.80 27.27
C ASP A 48 2.71 37.80 26.15
N GLY A 49 1.99 37.90 25.04
CA GLY A 49 2.15 37.03 23.88
C GLY A 49 1.65 35.58 24.09
N VAL A 50 0.76 35.35 25.06
CA VAL A 50 0.15 34.05 25.36
C VAL A 50 -1.36 34.17 25.62
N LEU A 51 -2.14 33.13 25.32
CA LEU A 51 -3.52 33.00 25.76
C LEU A 51 -3.52 32.38 27.17
N LYS A 52 -4.05 33.11 28.17
CA LYS A 52 -4.08 32.68 29.59
C LYS A 52 -5.47 32.19 29.98
N LEU A 53 -5.52 31.03 30.65
CA LEU A 53 -6.75 30.34 31.09
C LEU A 53 -6.66 29.92 32.56
N ASP A 54 -7.80 29.96 33.27
CA ASP A 54 -7.87 29.86 34.74
C ASP A 54 -8.20 28.46 35.30
N GLY A 55 -8.50 27.49 34.44
CA GLY A 55 -8.94 26.15 34.83
C GLY A 55 -10.34 26.06 35.45
N LYS A 56 -11.12 27.14 35.49
CA LYS A 56 -12.46 27.18 36.10
C LYS A 56 -13.55 27.47 35.08
N GLY A 57 -13.20 28.11 33.97
CA GLY A 57 -14.20 28.47 32.97
C GLY A 57 -13.70 29.22 31.75
N ASP A 58 -12.46 29.70 31.77
CA ASP A 58 -11.89 30.45 30.66
C ASP A 58 -11.57 29.53 29.48
N PHE A 59 -11.94 29.96 28.28
CA PHE A 59 -11.65 29.26 27.02
C PHE A 59 -11.78 30.22 25.83
N ALA A 60 -11.47 29.74 24.63
CA ALA A 60 -11.64 30.51 23.41
C ALA A 60 -12.23 29.65 22.28
N TYR A 61 -13.08 30.22 21.42
CA TYR A 61 -13.45 29.57 20.16
C TYR A 61 -12.51 29.99 19.05
N VAL A 62 -12.22 29.04 18.16
CA VAL A 62 -11.56 29.25 16.88
C VAL A 62 -12.65 29.68 15.87
N PRO A 63 -12.62 30.92 15.35
CA PRO A 63 -13.58 31.37 14.34
C PRO A 63 -13.57 30.47 13.10
N ASP A 64 -14.72 30.33 12.43
CA ASP A 64 -14.88 29.60 11.16
C ASP A 64 -14.50 28.10 11.17
N SER A 65 -14.23 27.53 12.35
CA SER A 65 -13.86 26.11 12.52
C SER A 65 -15.02 25.12 12.54
N ALA A 66 -16.26 25.59 12.33
CA ALA A 66 -17.46 24.75 12.37
C ALA A 66 -17.42 23.61 11.33
N GLY A 67 -16.84 23.85 10.15
CA GLY A 67 -16.69 22.83 9.10
C GLY A 67 -15.46 21.93 9.22
N MET A 68 -14.61 22.13 10.25
CA MET A 68 -13.41 21.31 10.45
C MET A 68 -13.76 20.00 11.17
N HIS A 69 -13.43 18.88 10.53
CA HIS A 69 -13.74 17.51 10.97
C HIS A 69 -12.60 16.55 10.67
N PHE A 70 -12.55 15.42 11.38
CA PHE A 70 -11.62 14.32 11.04
C PHE A 70 -12.23 13.46 9.92
N ALA A 71 -12.31 14.05 8.73
CA ALA A 71 -12.83 13.39 7.54
C ALA A 71 -11.78 12.42 6.95
N LYS A 72 -11.98 12.00 5.70
CA LYS A 72 -11.10 11.04 5.00
C LYS A 72 -9.65 11.51 4.83
N LYS A 73 -9.36 12.81 5.02
CA LYS A 73 -8.00 13.35 4.98
C LYS A 73 -7.22 13.18 6.30
N GLY A 74 -7.90 12.81 7.38
CA GLY A 74 -7.34 12.91 8.72
C GLY A 74 -7.35 14.35 9.24
N MET A 75 -6.57 14.62 10.28
CA MET A 75 -6.42 15.94 10.90
C MET A 75 -5.21 15.95 11.85
N THR A 76 -4.58 17.11 12.03
CA THR A 76 -3.55 17.33 13.07
C THR A 76 -3.92 18.52 13.94
N LEU A 77 -3.87 18.34 15.26
CA LEU A 77 -3.97 19.40 16.27
C LEU A 77 -2.62 19.52 16.97
N ALA A 78 -2.05 20.70 17.04
CA ALA A 78 -0.81 20.92 17.77
C ALA A 78 -0.81 22.27 18.50
N ALA A 79 -0.21 22.30 19.69
CA ALA A 79 -0.07 23.51 20.48
C ALA A 79 1.24 23.50 21.28
N THR A 80 1.67 24.70 21.65
CA THR A 80 2.70 24.89 22.67
C THR A 80 2.01 25.41 23.92
N VAL A 81 2.02 24.60 24.96
CA VAL A 81 1.27 24.83 26.20
C VAL A 81 2.20 24.88 27.41
N LYS A 82 1.82 25.64 28.42
CA LYS A 82 2.40 25.61 29.76
C LYS A 82 1.27 25.39 30.75
N LEU A 83 1.33 24.27 31.45
CA LEU A 83 0.34 23.92 32.47
C LEU A 83 0.77 24.50 33.82
N ASN A 84 -0.18 25.06 34.57
CA ASN A 84 0.07 25.52 35.93
C ASN A 84 -0.13 24.38 36.93
N TYR A 85 0.36 24.57 38.16
CA TYR A 85 0.01 23.68 39.27
C TYR A 85 -1.49 23.83 39.57
N SER A 86 -2.25 22.74 39.60
CA SER A 86 -3.66 22.81 39.99
C SER A 86 -3.75 23.04 41.50
N PRO A 87 -4.27 24.17 42.00
CA PRO A 87 -4.28 24.48 43.42
C PRO A 87 -5.50 23.91 44.18
N SER A 88 -6.32 23.03 43.59
CA SER A 88 -7.61 22.63 44.18
C SER A 88 -7.57 21.25 44.83
N THR A 89 -8.36 21.06 45.88
CA THR A 89 -8.44 19.84 46.70
C THR A 89 -9.64 18.96 46.31
N LYS A 90 -10.17 19.08 45.09
CA LYS A 90 -11.32 18.30 44.62
C LYS A 90 -10.85 17.26 43.60
N GLU A 91 -10.62 16.03 44.09
CA GLU A 91 -10.03 14.85 43.45
C GLU A 91 -10.39 14.51 41.97
N PHE A 92 -11.41 15.12 41.38
CA PHE A 92 -11.84 14.91 39.99
C PHE A 92 -11.42 16.03 39.03
N ASN A 93 -11.41 17.30 39.46
CA ASN A 93 -11.15 18.45 38.59
C ASN A 93 -9.66 18.63 38.29
N ASP A 94 -8.78 18.32 39.25
CA ASP A 94 -7.32 18.47 39.10
C ASP A 94 -6.68 17.47 38.13
N LYS A 95 -7.47 16.52 37.63
CA LYS A 95 -7.00 15.51 36.68
C LYS A 95 -7.07 16.00 35.23
N LEU A 96 -7.87 17.02 34.88
CA LEU A 96 -8.29 17.20 33.49
C LEU A 96 -7.96 18.61 32.94
N ASP A 97 -6.99 18.70 32.04
CA ASP A 97 -6.64 19.95 31.32
C ASP A 97 -6.85 19.76 29.82
N MET A 98 -7.84 20.41 29.23
CA MET A 98 -8.22 20.19 27.83
C MET A 98 -7.58 21.21 26.91
N PHE A 99 -6.87 20.73 25.88
CA PHE A 99 -6.21 21.60 24.92
C PHE A 99 -7.15 21.97 23.79
N PHE A 100 -7.77 20.96 23.17
CA PHE A 100 -8.68 21.12 22.04
C PHE A 100 -9.92 20.25 22.25
N SER A 101 -11.08 20.79 21.92
CA SER A 101 -12.28 19.98 21.74
C SER A 101 -13.20 20.57 20.67
N LYS A 102 -14.23 19.83 20.26
CA LYS A 102 -15.27 20.31 19.36
C LYS A 102 -16.59 19.67 19.76
N GLY A 103 -17.32 20.32 20.66
CA GLY A 103 -18.60 19.82 21.15
C GLY A 103 -18.49 18.40 21.70
N LYS A 104 -19.27 17.47 21.12
CA LYS A 104 -19.16 16.03 21.40
C LYS A 104 -18.41 15.23 20.33
N GLU A 105 -17.81 15.86 19.33
CA GLU A 105 -17.09 15.16 18.26
C GLU A 105 -15.78 14.58 18.80
N PHE A 106 -14.97 15.41 19.47
CA PHE A 106 -13.66 15.00 19.95
C PHE A 106 -13.15 15.79 21.15
N ILE A 107 -12.12 15.24 21.78
CA ILE A 107 -11.38 15.90 22.85
C ILE A 107 -9.91 15.48 22.86
N PHE A 108 -9.02 16.44 23.09
CA PHE A 108 -7.58 16.26 23.25
C PHE A 108 -7.09 17.08 24.44
N GLY A 109 -6.40 16.44 25.37
CA GLY A 109 -5.90 17.09 26.58
C GLY A 109 -5.06 16.17 27.45
N LYS A 110 -5.02 16.50 28.73
CA LYS A 110 -4.39 15.73 29.80
C LYS A 110 -5.46 15.14 30.72
N SER A 111 -5.26 13.90 31.15
CA SER A 111 -6.05 13.20 32.16
C SER A 111 -5.12 12.53 33.18
N GLY A 112 -5.15 13.00 34.42
CA GLY A 112 -4.18 12.65 35.45
C GLY A 112 -2.76 13.01 35.00
N ASP A 113 -1.91 12.00 34.92
CA ASP A 113 -0.52 12.06 34.49
C ASP A 113 -0.31 11.58 33.03
N LYS A 114 -1.38 11.57 32.22
CA LYS A 114 -1.34 11.10 30.82
C LYS A 114 -1.91 12.14 29.87
N LEU A 115 -1.37 12.20 28.66
CA LEU A 115 -2.06 12.82 27.54
C LEU A 115 -3.12 11.86 26.99
N TYR A 116 -4.21 12.44 26.52
CA TYR A 116 -5.41 11.70 26.14
C TYR A 116 -6.09 12.32 24.93
N PHE A 117 -6.50 11.46 24.00
CA PHE A 117 -7.37 11.81 22.88
C PHE A 117 -8.55 10.83 22.82
N ASN A 118 -9.73 11.32 22.42
CA ASN A 118 -10.87 10.47 22.08
C ASN A 118 -11.84 11.18 21.10
N PHE A 119 -12.67 10.38 20.43
CA PHE A 119 -13.79 10.88 19.62
C PHE A 119 -15.06 10.05 19.86
N ASN A 120 -16.21 10.65 19.59
CA ASN A 120 -17.52 10.03 19.77
C ASN A 120 -18.06 9.51 18.43
N ASP A 121 -18.71 8.34 18.42
CA ASP A 121 -19.32 7.76 17.22
C ASP A 121 -20.83 8.05 17.07
N GLY A 122 -21.37 8.92 17.92
CA GLY A 122 -22.78 9.25 18.05
C GLY A 122 -23.50 8.45 19.14
N LYS A 123 -22.88 7.37 19.64
CA LYS A 123 -23.40 6.54 20.74
C LYS A 123 -22.50 6.60 21.96
N THR A 124 -21.19 6.46 21.75
CA THR A 124 -20.21 6.40 22.82
C THR A 124 -18.87 7.01 22.39
N TRP A 125 -18.04 7.32 23.37
CA TRP A 125 -16.65 7.68 23.16
C TRP A 125 -15.84 6.40 22.88
N CYS A 126 -15.39 6.22 21.63
CA CYS A 126 -14.97 4.90 21.13
C CYS A 126 -13.47 4.78 20.83
N ALA A 127 -12.70 5.88 20.87
CA ALA A 127 -11.33 5.93 20.39
C ALA A 127 -10.32 6.38 21.46
N THR A 128 -10.49 5.87 22.69
CA THR A 128 -9.68 6.24 23.85
C THR A 128 -8.20 5.90 23.66
N THR A 129 -7.40 6.95 23.52
CA THR A 129 -5.95 6.87 23.35
C THR A 129 -5.27 7.60 24.49
N PHE A 130 -4.52 6.87 25.32
CA PHE A 130 -3.75 7.41 26.46
C PHE A 130 -2.27 7.15 26.26
N THR A 131 -1.43 8.14 26.57
CA THR A 131 0.01 7.92 26.70
C THR A 131 0.33 7.08 27.94
N ALA A 132 1.60 6.69 28.07
CA ALA A 132 2.10 6.10 29.31
C ALA A 132 1.98 7.09 30.48
N ALA A 133 1.88 6.57 31.70
CA ALA A 133 1.90 7.37 32.93
C ALA A 133 3.15 8.27 32.97
N GLY A 134 2.98 9.55 33.32
CA GLY A 134 4.03 10.56 33.39
C GLY A 134 4.34 11.28 32.07
N ALA A 135 3.78 10.85 30.93
CA ALA A 135 4.00 11.49 29.63
C ALA A 135 3.07 12.71 29.44
N VAL A 136 3.30 13.77 30.22
CA VAL A 136 2.57 15.05 30.21
C VAL A 136 3.51 16.24 30.41
N PRO A 137 3.11 17.47 30.03
CA PRO A 137 3.86 18.68 30.36
C PRO A 137 4.08 18.81 31.88
N GLY A 138 5.30 19.09 32.30
CA GLY A 138 5.60 19.38 33.71
C GLY A 138 5.01 20.73 34.14
N PRO A 139 4.56 20.88 35.41
CA PRO A 139 4.02 22.15 35.90
C PRO A 139 5.01 23.31 35.69
N GLY A 140 4.53 24.43 35.17
CA GLY A 140 5.30 25.64 34.90
C GLY A 140 6.28 25.54 33.72
N LYS A 141 6.34 24.39 33.02
CA LYS A 141 7.24 24.19 31.87
C LYS A 141 6.45 24.25 30.56
N TRP A 142 7.04 24.91 29.56
CA TRP A 142 6.54 24.86 28.19
C TRP A 142 6.74 23.47 27.60
N ALA A 143 5.75 22.98 26.86
CA ALA A 143 5.82 21.73 26.12
C ALA A 143 5.01 21.83 24.82
N HIS A 144 5.45 21.08 23.81
CA HIS A 144 4.66 20.83 22.62
C HIS A 144 3.75 19.63 22.82
N VAL A 145 2.50 19.77 22.45
CA VAL A 145 1.53 18.68 22.44
C VAL A 145 0.90 18.60 21.05
N ALA A 146 0.79 17.40 20.50
CA ALA A 146 0.06 17.20 19.26
C ALA A 146 -0.73 15.90 19.24
N ALA A 147 -1.87 15.92 18.57
CA ALA A 147 -2.66 14.74 18.23
C ALA A 147 -2.84 14.68 16.71
N VAL A 148 -2.46 13.56 16.12
CA VAL A 148 -2.60 13.27 14.69
C VAL A 148 -3.63 12.16 14.53
N VAL A 149 -4.70 12.45 13.79
CA VAL A 149 -5.75 11.51 13.43
C VAL A 149 -5.60 11.19 11.96
N GLU A 150 -5.19 9.98 11.62
CA GLU A 150 -5.02 9.49 10.25
C GLU A 150 -6.20 8.59 9.89
N TYR A 151 -6.84 8.84 8.75
CA TYR A 151 -7.86 7.94 8.22
C TYR A 151 -7.21 6.74 7.56
N VAL A 152 -7.58 5.53 7.97
CA VAL A 152 -7.14 4.28 7.37
C VAL A 152 -8.27 3.76 6.50
N ASN A 153 -8.02 3.54 5.22
CA ASN A 153 -9.01 3.10 4.25
C ASN A 153 -8.52 1.93 3.41
N ASP A 154 -8.41 0.76 4.03
CA ASP A 154 -8.15 -0.49 3.32
C ASP A 154 -9.31 -1.46 3.53
N ALA A 155 -10.46 -1.12 2.93
CA ALA A 155 -11.68 -1.92 3.00
C ALA A 155 -11.49 -3.36 2.52
N ALA A 156 -10.55 -3.58 1.60
CA ALA A 156 -10.19 -4.90 1.08
C ALA A 156 -9.55 -5.82 2.14
N GLN A 157 -9.07 -5.26 3.25
CA GLN A 157 -8.47 -6.00 4.36
C GLN A 157 -9.28 -5.84 5.66
N GLY A 158 -10.52 -5.37 5.57
CA GLY A 158 -11.33 -5.01 6.74
C GLY A 158 -10.68 -3.91 7.59
N ASP A 159 -9.80 -3.10 7.01
CA ASP A 159 -8.97 -2.14 7.73
C ASP A 159 -9.46 -0.71 7.48
N VAL A 160 -10.72 -0.43 7.84
CA VAL A 160 -11.32 0.92 7.71
C VAL A 160 -11.55 1.54 9.09
N GLY A 161 -11.03 2.74 9.29
CA GLY A 161 -11.17 3.47 10.55
C GLY A 161 -10.12 4.55 10.71
N TYR A 162 -9.58 4.69 11.92
CA TYR A 162 -8.68 5.78 12.28
C TYR A 162 -7.47 5.28 13.05
N ARG A 163 -6.31 5.88 12.78
CA ARG A 163 -5.09 5.74 13.57
C ARG A 163 -4.86 7.06 14.29
N ILE A 164 -4.73 7.01 15.61
CA ILE A 164 -4.55 8.18 16.46
C ILE A 164 -3.17 8.10 17.06
N SER A 165 -2.37 9.15 16.84
CA SER A 165 -1.04 9.29 17.41
C SER A 165 -0.97 10.53 18.28
N ILE A 166 -0.39 10.41 19.48
CA ILE A 166 -0.14 11.53 20.38
C ILE A 166 1.36 11.79 20.46
N TYR A 167 1.75 13.05 20.34
CA TYR A 167 3.12 13.51 20.42
C TYR A 167 3.30 14.48 21.60
N LEU A 168 4.44 14.36 22.28
CA LEU A 168 4.90 15.27 23.32
C LEU A 168 6.33 15.71 22.96
N ASN A 169 6.57 17.02 22.89
CA ASN A 169 7.89 17.57 22.52
C ASN A 169 8.46 16.93 21.24
N GLY A 170 7.63 16.83 20.20
CA GLY A 170 8.00 16.28 18.90
C GLY A 170 8.23 14.76 18.86
N GLU A 171 8.15 14.06 20.00
CA GLU A 171 8.29 12.61 20.08
C GLU A 171 6.92 11.93 20.08
N LYS A 172 6.80 10.84 19.32
CA LYS A 172 5.56 10.04 19.23
C LYS A 172 5.46 9.15 20.48
N GLU A 173 4.54 9.49 21.39
CA GLU A 173 4.38 8.79 22.67
C GLU A 173 3.50 7.54 22.53
N ILE A 174 2.46 7.60 21.69
CA ILE A 174 1.61 6.44 21.42
C ILE A 174 0.96 6.55 20.05
N THR A 175 0.70 5.39 19.45
CA THR A 175 -0.21 5.23 18.32
C THR A 175 -1.18 4.10 18.61
N LYS A 176 -2.48 4.36 18.45
CA LYS A 176 -3.52 3.32 18.49
C LYS A 176 -4.34 3.33 17.21
N LYS A 177 -4.77 2.15 16.79
CA LYS A 177 -5.63 1.97 15.62
C LYS A 177 -7.03 1.55 16.10
N PHE A 178 -8.05 2.21 15.58
CA PHE A 178 -9.45 1.94 15.85
C PHE A 178 -10.13 1.65 14.51
N LEU A 179 -10.60 0.42 14.35
CA LEU A 179 -11.28 -0.03 13.13
C LEU A 179 -12.79 -0.03 13.35
N PHE A 180 -13.55 0.09 12.28
CA PHE A 180 -15.02 0.01 12.25
C PHE A 180 -15.71 1.07 13.11
N VAL A 181 -15.04 2.19 13.32
CA VAL A 181 -15.55 3.36 14.05
C VAL A 181 -15.67 4.55 13.10
N GLN A 182 -16.71 5.35 13.28
CA GLN A 182 -16.98 6.56 12.50
C GLN A 182 -17.29 7.70 13.46
N PRO A 183 -16.58 8.85 13.40
CA PRO A 183 -16.87 9.98 14.26
C PRO A 183 -18.23 10.59 13.92
N ALA A 184 -18.99 10.99 14.95
CA ALA A 184 -20.22 11.77 14.79
C ALA A 184 -19.87 13.25 14.62
N LEU A 185 -19.98 13.71 13.37
CA LEU A 185 -19.70 15.08 12.99
C LEU A 185 -20.75 16.06 13.55
N ASN A 186 -20.32 17.24 14.03
CA ASN A 186 -21.24 18.29 14.49
C ASN A 186 -20.81 19.71 14.04
N THR A 187 -21.72 20.68 14.11
CA THR A 187 -21.46 22.05 13.67
C THR A 187 -20.85 22.95 14.75
N ASP A 188 -20.39 22.39 15.88
CA ASP A 188 -19.76 23.18 16.94
C ASP A 188 -18.40 23.73 16.47
N ARG A 189 -17.95 24.83 17.06
CA ARG A 189 -16.60 25.36 16.79
C ARG A 189 -15.55 24.62 17.61
N ILE A 190 -14.31 24.60 17.12
CA ILE A 190 -13.17 24.14 17.91
C ILE A 190 -12.99 25.09 19.11
N GLU A 191 -12.83 24.48 20.27
CA GLU A 191 -12.63 25.14 21.57
C GLU A 191 -11.19 24.92 22.01
N LEU A 192 -10.49 26.02 22.35
CA LEU A 192 -9.19 25.99 23.02
C LEU A 192 -9.40 26.10 24.53
N GLY A 193 -8.90 25.14 25.28
CA GLY A 193 -8.92 25.21 26.75
C GLY A 193 -10.17 24.65 27.43
N LYS A 194 -11.10 24.03 26.69
CA LYS A 194 -12.38 23.52 27.21
C LYS A 194 -12.69 22.12 26.66
N GLY A 195 -13.33 21.28 27.47
CA GLY A 195 -13.91 19.99 27.08
C GLY A 195 -15.44 19.99 26.94
N PHE A 196 -16.02 18.80 26.73
CA PHE A 196 -17.44 18.66 26.37
C PHE A 196 -18.43 18.84 27.54
N GLY A 197 -19.65 19.26 27.24
CA GLY A 197 -20.83 19.08 28.10
C GLY A 197 -20.94 19.97 29.35
N GLY A 198 -20.23 21.10 29.42
CA GLY A 198 -20.34 22.06 30.53
C GLY A 198 -19.77 21.59 31.88
N GLY A 199 -19.11 20.42 31.90
CA GLY A 199 -18.40 19.91 33.07
C GLY A 199 -17.08 20.65 33.35
N PRO A 200 -16.32 20.25 34.40
CA PRO A 200 -15.15 20.98 34.92
C PRO A 200 -13.87 20.85 34.05
N TRP A 201 -14.00 20.63 32.75
CA TRP A 201 -12.91 20.26 31.84
C TRP A 201 -12.20 21.49 31.25
N PHE A 202 -11.67 22.37 32.11
CA PHE A 202 -11.02 23.60 31.69
C PHE A 202 -9.51 23.55 31.95
N MET A 203 -8.72 24.02 31.00
CA MET A 203 -7.27 24.08 31.15
C MET A 203 -6.86 25.17 32.13
N ASN A 204 -6.01 24.80 33.11
CA ASN A 204 -5.30 25.77 33.93
C ASN A 204 -3.89 26.00 33.37
N GLY A 205 -3.70 27.06 32.60
CA GLY A 205 -2.42 27.28 31.94
C GLY A 205 -2.43 28.33 30.85
N GLU A 206 -1.44 28.22 29.98
CA GLU A 206 -1.17 29.18 28.92
C GLU A 206 -0.93 28.46 27.58
N PHE A 207 -1.38 29.05 26.48
CA PHE A 207 -0.94 28.70 25.13
C PHE A 207 0.01 29.78 24.60
N ALA A 208 1.16 29.36 24.07
CA ALA A 208 2.02 30.22 23.27
C ALA A 208 1.60 30.22 21.79
N ASN A 209 1.17 29.06 21.28
CA ASN A 209 0.62 28.92 19.95
C ASN A 209 -0.36 27.75 19.87
N ALA A 210 -1.19 27.76 18.84
CA ALA A 210 -2.06 26.65 18.43
C ALA A 210 -2.13 26.60 16.90
N VAL A 211 -2.04 25.40 16.33
CA VAL A 211 -2.10 25.17 14.89
C VAL A 211 -2.91 23.91 14.58
N MET A 212 -3.68 23.98 13.49
CA MET A 212 -4.56 22.90 13.07
C MET A 212 -4.48 22.69 11.54
N PHE A 213 -4.40 21.42 11.15
CA PHE A 213 -4.30 20.98 9.76
C PHE A 213 -5.50 20.08 9.42
N ASP A 214 -6.01 20.17 8.19
CA ASP A 214 -7.09 19.32 7.65
C ASP A 214 -6.63 17.93 7.20
N HIS A 215 -5.39 17.56 7.56
CA HIS A 215 -4.75 16.31 7.20
C HIS A 215 -3.82 15.84 8.32
N ALA A 216 -3.48 14.55 8.29
CA ALA A 216 -2.47 14.01 9.18
C ALA A 216 -1.06 14.50 8.78
N LEU A 217 -0.24 14.90 9.76
CA LEU A 217 1.19 15.16 9.55
C LEU A 217 2.00 13.91 9.89
N ASN A 218 3.10 13.71 9.17
CA ASN A 218 4.08 12.67 9.53
C ASN A 218 4.99 13.12 10.69
N ALA A 219 5.78 12.18 11.23
CA ALA A 219 6.64 12.45 12.39
C ALA A 219 7.72 13.52 12.11
N ALA A 220 8.22 13.63 10.88
CA ALA A 220 9.19 14.66 10.50
C ALA A 220 8.57 16.07 10.45
N GLN A 221 7.35 16.20 9.90
CA GLN A 221 6.61 17.46 9.88
C GLN A 221 6.25 17.92 11.30
N ILE A 222 5.85 16.99 12.19
CA ILE A 222 5.62 17.31 13.62
C ILE A 222 6.90 17.77 14.30
N ALA A 223 8.02 17.08 14.03
CA ALA A 223 9.33 17.47 14.56
C ALA A 223 9.76 18.87 14.09
N GLU A 224 9.59 19.16 12.81
CA GLU A 224 9.87 20.48 12.23
C GLU A 224 9.00 21.56 12.88
N LEU A 225 7.70 21.30 13.01
CA LEU A 225 6.76 22.22 13.69
C LEU A 225 7.23 22.56 15.11
N CYS A 226 7.65 21.57 15.89
CA CYS A 226 8.16 21.78 17.25
C CYS A 226 9.47 22.57 17.26
N SER A 227 10.34 22.37 16.27
CA SER A 227 11.66 23.02 16.23
C SER A 227 11.61 24.54 16.04
N ARG A 228 10.47 25.09 15.59
CA ARG A 228 10.27 26.51 15.31
C ARG A 228 9.92 27.34 16.55
N GLU A 229 9.64 26.70 17.68
CA GLU A 229 9.25 27.39 18.91
C GLU A 229 10.39 27.43 19.93
N PRO A 230 10.97 28.61 20.20
CA PRO A 230 12.15 28.72 21.06
C PRO A 230 11.86 28.49 22.55
N ARG A 231 10.60 28.52 23.00
CA ARG A 231 10.23 28.36 24.42
C ARG A 231 10.47 26.94 24.97
N VAL A 232 10.57 25.94 24.10
CA VAL A 232 10.81 24.55 24.50
C VAL A 232 12.23 24.15 24.12
N LYS A 233 13.11 23.93 25.11
CA LYS A 233 14.43 23.33 24.84
C LYS A 233 14.23 21.85 24.51
N MET A 234 14.32 21.52 23.23
CA MET A 234 14.08 20.19 22.71
C MET A 234 15.32 19.30 22.85
N ILE A 235 15.46 18.59 23.98
CA ILE A 235 16.33 17.42 24.06
C ILE A 235 15.47 16.20 23.74
N ARG A 236 15.74 15.57 22.60
CA ARG A 236 14.98 14.42 22.09
C ARG A 236 15.09 13.24 23.05
N LYS A 237 14.05 12.41 23.12
CA LYS A 237 14.08 11.21 23.96
C LYS A 237 15.21 10.29 23.53
N GLY A 238 16.03 9.86 24.49
CA GLY A 238 17.22 9.04 24.22
C GLY A 238 18.36 9.80 23.52
N PHE A 239 18.39 11.13 23.59
CA PHE A 239 19.52 11.95 23.19
C PHE A 239 20.17 12.61 24.42
N THR A 240 21.49 12.76 24.37
CA THR A 240 22.29 13.44 25.40
C THR A 240 22.76 14.80 24.90
N GLU A 241 22.77 15.79 25.78
CA GLU A 241 23.34 17.10 25.47
C GLU A 241 24.86 16.99 25.29
N ILE A 242 25.38 17.54 24.19
CA ILE A 242 26.82 17.53 23.93
C ILE A 242 27.45 18.65 24.73
N ASP A 243 28.51 18.32 25.44
CA ASP A 243 29.39 19.26 26.11
C ASP A 243 29.88 20.35 25.12
N PRO A 244 29.81 21.65 25.49
CA PRO A 244 30.15 22.75 24.59
C PRO A 244 31.57 22.70 24.00
N ASP A 245 32.58 22.27 24.76
CA ASP A 245 33.96 22.22 24.24
C ASP A 245 34.15 21.05 23.28
N LEU A 246 33.54 19.89 23.58
CA LEU A 246 33.51 18.76 22.65
C LEU A 246 32.82 19.19 21.36
N LYS A 247 31.67 19.85 21.46
CA LYS A 247 30.93 20.38 20.30
C LYS A 247 31.80 21.30 19.45
N LYS A 248 32.47 22.28 20.08
CA LYS A 248 33.41 23.19 19.40
C LYS A 248 34.55 22.45 18.71
N THR A 249 35.10 21.42 19.36
CA THR A 249 36.18 20.59 18.79
C THR A 249 35.70 19.82 17.55
N LEU A 250 34.53 19.18 17.64
CA LEU A 250 33.96 18.40 16.53
C LEU A 250 33.56 19.31 15.36
N ASP A 251 33.00 20.49 15.63
CA ASP A 251 32.68 21.49 14.60
C ASP A 251 33.94 21.98 13.90
N GLY A 252 35.00 22.30 14.65
CA GLY A 252 36.28 22.68 14.06
C GLY A 252 36.87 21.60 13.14
N LEU A 253 36.71 20.31 13.46
CA LEU A 253 37.14 19.21 12.60
C LEU A 253 36.29 19.06 11.33
N LYS A 254 34.97 19.27 11.43
CA LYS A 254 34.07 19.25 10.27
C LYS A 254 34.35 20.40 9.32
N ASP A 255 34.69 21.58 9.84
CA ASP A 255 34.97 22.75 9.01
C ASP A 255 36.35 22.64 8.34
N SER A 256 37.38 22.27 9.10
CA SER A 256 38.78 22.34 8.65
C SER A 256 39.41 21.03 8.14
N GLY A 257 38.82 19.87 8.41
CA GLY A 257 39.38 18.57 8.00
C GLY A 257 39.06 18.16 6.56
N LYS A 258 39.81 17.21 6.00
CA LYS A 258 39.40 16.48 4.79
C LYS A 258 38.25 15.51 5.08
N ASP A 259 37.60 15.01 4.02
CA ASP A 259 36.41 14.16 4.09
C ASP A 259 36.47 13.01 5.11
N PRO A 260 37.57 12.25 5.26
CA PRO A 260 37.66 11.18 6.26
C PRO A 260 37.53 11.70 7.70
N VAL A 261 38.11 12.85 8.00
CA VAL A 261 38.11 13.47 9.33
C VAL A 261 36.76 14.14 9.60
N ARG A 262 36.17 14.78 8.59
CA ARG A 262 34.80 15.32 8.67
C ARG A 262 33.79 14.23 8.99
N TRP A 263 33.88 13.10 8.29
CA TRP A 263 33.05 11.92 8.52
C TRP A 263 33.24 11.34 9.92
N LEU A 264 34.49 11.17 10.37
CA LEU A 264 34.74 10.67 11.73
C LEU A 264 34.20 11.65 12.78
N ALA A 265 34.40 12.95 12.62
CA ALA A 265 33.87 13.96 13.54
C ALA A 265 32.33 13.91 13.64
N ALA A 266 31.63 13.77 12.51
CA ALA A 266 30.18 13.53 12.50
C ALA A 266 29.80 12.21 13.20
N SER A 267 30.60 11.15 13.04
CA SER A 267 30.41 9.86 13.71
C SER A 267 30.64 9.93 15.23
N LEU A 268 31.60 10.74 15.69
CA LEU A 268 31.83 11.00 17.11
C LEU A 268 30.71 11.86 17.71
N GLU A 269 30.21 12.85 16.97
CA GLU A 269 29.04 13.64 17.37
C GLU A 269 27.81 12.76 17.56
N ARG A 270 27.57 11.83 16.61
CA ARG A 270 26.54 10.80 16.68
C ARG A 270 26.66 9.92 17.94
N ALA A 271 27.87 9.54 18.31
CA ALA A 271 28.14 8.79 19.54
C ALA A 271 27.84 9.62 20.79
N ALA A 272 28.24 10.90 20.80
CA ALA A 272 27.99 11.83 21.92
C ALA A 272 26.50 12.01 22.17
N VAL A 273 25.72 12.31 21.12
CA VAL A 273 24.27 12.48 21.25
C VAL A 273 23.55 11.19 21.65
N SER A 274 24.19 10.03 21.45
CA SER A 274 23.64 8.73 21.85
C SER A 274 24.13 8.27 23.23
N GLY A 275 24.73 9.18 24.02
CA GLY A 275 25.09 8.96 25.42
C GLY A 275 26.43 8.28 25.67
N TYR A 276 27.34 8.27 24.68
CA TYR A 276 28.70 7.74 24.88
C TYR A 276 29.59 8.70 25.69
N ASP A 277 30.67 8.18 26.30
CA ASP A 277 31.62 8.95 27.11
C ASP A 277 32.25 10.11 26.32
N GLN A 278 31.83 11.33 26.67
CA GLN A 278 32.26 12.55 25.98
C GLN A 278 33.73 12.89 26.23
N LEU A 279 34.32 12.48 27.35
CA LEU A 279 35.76 12.69 27.61
C LEU A 279 36.61 11.79 26.68
N GLY A 280 36.22 10.53 26.53
CA GLY A 280 36.78 9.61 25.53
C GLY A 280 36.66 10.16 24.11
N LEU A 281 35.50 10.72 23.75
CA LEU A 281 35.30 11.34 22.43
C LEU A 281 36.22 12.55 22.20
N ARG A 282 36.45 13.41 23.20
CA ARG A 282 37.42 14.52 23.10
C ARG A 282 38.82 13.99 22.77
N LYS A 283 39.25 12.89 23.40
CA LYS A 283 40.56 12.25 23.12
C LYS A 283 40.62 11.70 21.69
N LEU A 284 39.55 11.05 21.22
CA LEU A 284 39.46 10.54 19.84
C LEU A 284 39.48 11.68 18.81
N ALA A 285 38.75 12.77 19.07
CA ALA A 285 38.76 13.97 18.21
C ALA A 285 40.16 14.59 18.14
N ALA A 286 40.87 14.70 19.27
CA ALA A 286 42.25 15.19 19.30
C ALA A 286 43.21 14.28 18.52
N ALA A 287 43.03 12.95 18.57
CA ALA A 287 43.80 12.01 17.76
C ALA A 287 43.52 12.17 16.26
N ALA A 288 42.26 12.38 15.87
CA ALA A 288 41.86 12.62 14.49
C ALA A 288 42.47 13.93 13.93
N ALA A 289 42.53 14.98 14.75
CA ALA A 289 43.05 16.29 14.36
C ALA A 289 44.50 16.24 13.85
N LYS A 290 45.33 15.34 14.38
CA LYS A 290 46.75 15.17 13.99
C LYS A 290 46.93 14.74 12.53
N TYR A 291 45.89 14.16 11.93
CA TYR A 291 45.92 13.60 10.59
C TYR A 291 44.86 14.21 9.67
N ARG A 292 44.44 15.46 9.95
CA ARG A 292 43.35 16.16 9.25
C ARG A 292 43.51 16.28 7.73
N ASP A 293 44.75 16.21 7.25
CA ASP A 293 45.12 16.38 5.84
C ASP A 293 45.35 15.05 5.09
N ALA A 294 45.27 13.91 5.79
CA ALA A 294 45.48 12.58 5.22
C ALA A 294 44.29 12.11 4.36
N ASP A 295 44.56 11.27 3.36
CA ASP A 295 43.50 10.51 2.68
C ASP A 295 42.94 9.40 3.58
N LEU A 296 41.85 8.74 3.17
CA LEU A 296 41.14 7.77 3.99
C LEU A 296 42.00 6.58 4.42
N ALA A 297 42.86 6.06 3.55
CA ALA A 297 43.66 4.87 3.84
C ALA A 297 44.78 5.21 4.84
N ALA A 298 45.52 6.28 4.56
CA ALA A 298 46.56 6.77 5.46
C ALA A 298 45.99 7.26 6.79
N PHE A 299 44.81 7.90 6.77
CA PHE A 299 44.09 8.32 7.96
C PHE A 299 43.70 7.12 8.83
N ALA A 300 43.07 6.09 8.26
CA ALA A 300 42.67 4.90 8.98
C ALA A 300 43.87 4.19 9.62
N GLU A 301 44.95 3.99 8.87
CA GLU A 301 46.18 3.36 9.38
C GLU A 301 46.76 4.14 10.57
N ARG A 302 46.99 5.45 10.40
CA ARG A 302 47.63 6.30 11.42
C ARG A 302 46.73 6.48 12.64
N PHE A 303 45.43 6.69 12.43
CA PHE A 303 44.45 6.82 13.51
C PHE A 303 44.34 5.54 14.33
N ASN A 304 44.32 4.37 13.67
CA ASN A 304 44.31 3.08 14.36
C ASN A 304 45.62 2.82 15.13
N ARG A 305 46.78 3.24 14.64
CA ARG A 305 48.04 3.09 15.39
C ARG A 305 48.11 4.00 16.62
N ALA A 306 47.50 5.18 16.56
CA ALA A 306 47.64 6.22 17.59
C ALA A 306 46.77 6.01 18.84
N GLN A 307 45.72 5.18 18.76
CA GLN A 307 44.80 4.94 19.88
C GLN A 307 44.08 3.60 19.72
N GLU A 308 43.53 3.08 20.82
CA GLU A 308 42.90 1.75 20.81
C GLU A 308 41.39 1.71 20.99
N ASN A 309 40.76 2.81 21.39
CA ASN A 309 39.35 2.86 21.79
C ASN A 309 38.37 3.01 20.60
N CYS A 310 38.88 3.26 19.39
CA CYS A 310 38.11 3.31 18.16
C CYS A 310 38.92 2.74 17.00
N ARG A 311 38.29 1.99 16.10
CA ARG A 311 38.91 1.42 14.91
C ARG A 311 38.19 1.88 13.65
N ILE A 312 38.97 2.29 12.66
CA ILE A 312 38.49 2.53 11.29
C ILE A 312 38.79 1.28 10.47
N LEU A 313 37.74 0.60 10.03
CA LEU A 313 37.81 -0.60 9.20
C LEU A 313 37.56 -0.24 7.75
N LEU A 314 38.31 -0.84 6.83
CA LEU A 314 38.20 -0.58 5.40
C LEU A 314 37.89 -1.88 4.65
N THR A 315 36.86 -1.83 3.80
CA THR A 315 36.63 -2.81 2.73
C THR A 315 36.90 -2.14 1.39
N SER A 316 36.72 -2.82 0.25
CA SER A 316 36.79 -2.18 -1.08
C SER A 316 35.88 -0.95 -1.23
N ASP A 317 34.76 -0.92 -0.52
CA ASP A 317 33.64 0.02 -0.77
C ASP A 317 33.18 0.79 0.46
N LEU A 318 33.52 0.33 1.66
CA LEU A 318 33.08 0.90 2.92
C LEU A 318 34.26 1.33 3.79
N ALA A 319 34.05 2.39 4.57
CA ALA A 319 34.79 2.62 5.81
C ALA A 319 33.84 2.60 6.99
N ALA A 320 34.21 1.93 8.08
CA ALA A 320 33.39 1.86 9.29
C ALA A 320 34.18 2.35 10.50
N ALA A 321 33.56 3.22 11.30
CA ALA A 321 34.11 3.68 12.59
C ALA A 321 33.47 2.87 13.72
N VAL A 322 34.29 2.18 14.50
CA VAL A 322 33.86 1.20 15.51
C VAL A 322 34.54 1.49 16.84
N LEU A 323 33.76 1.82 17.87
CA LEU A 323 34.24 1.89 19.25
C LEU A 323 34.56 0.49 19.77
N THR A 324 35.62 0.37 20.55
CA THR A 324 36.18 -0.91 21.03
C THR A 324 36.50 -0.86 22.52
N GLY A 325 36.52 -2.03 23.16
CA GLY A 325 36.62 -2.14 24.61
C GLY A 325 35.25 -2.06 25.26
N ARG A 326 35.18 -1.49 26.47
CA ARG A 326 33.93 -1.36 27.23
C ARG A 326 33.33 0.03 27.09
N GLY A 327 32.01 0.08 27.00
CA GLY A 327 31.27 1.33 26.94
C GLY A 327 29.82 1.18 27.38
N SER A 328 29.10 2.29 27.33
CA SER A 328 27.66 2.38 27.54
C SER A 328 27.08 3.45 26.63
N GLY A 329 25.76 3.52 26.51
CA GLY A 329 25.12 4.35 25.50
C GLY A 329 25.32 3.75 24.11
N THR A 330 25.37 4.60 23.07
CA THR A 330 25.55 4.32 21.63
C THR A 330 25.90 2.89 21.18
N HIS A 331 25.43 2.49 20.01
CA HIS A 331 25.94 1.27 19.37
C HIS A 331 27.43 1.41 19.00
N PRO A 332 28.28 0.38 19.22
CA PRO A 332 29.72 0.46 18.95
C PRO A 332 30.09 0.81 17.51
N VAL A 333 29.31 0.34 16.53
CA VAL A 333 29.45 0.83 15.14
C VAL A 333 28.81 2.22 15.05
N ILE A 334 29.65 3.25 15.05
CA ILE A 334 29.24 4.65 15.12
C ILE A 334 29.29 5.37 13.78
N GLY A 335 29.89 4.81 12.73
CA GLY A 335 29.95 5.44 11.41
C GLY A 335 30.08 4.43 10.28
N LEU A 336 29.49 4.76 9.12
CA LEU A 336 29.59 3.94 7.91
C LEU A 336 29.62 4.84 6.66
N LEU A 337 30.75 4.88 5.97
CA LEU A 337 30.99 5.71 4.79
C LEU A 337 30.93 4.88 3.52
N ASP A 338 30.15 5.31 2.53
CA ASP A 338 30.31 4.87 1.14
C ASP A 338 31.58 5.52 0.56
N ARG A 339 32.64 4.73 0.39
CA ARG A 339 33.93 5.22 -0.12
C ARG A 339 33.85 5.76 -1.54
N ARG A 340 32.84 5.34 -2.32
CA ARG A 340 32.69 5.73 -3.72
C ARG A 340 31.97 7.08 -3.88
N SER A 341 30.99 7.38 -3.02
CA SER A 341 30.28 8.68 -3.05
C SER A 341 30.83 9.68 -2.03
N GLY A 342 31.62 9.23 -1.06
CA GLY A 342 32.04 10.04 0.08
C GLY A 342 30.92 10.34 1.07
N ARG A 343 29.77 9.63 0.98
CA ARG A 343 28.59 9.91 1.80
C ARG A 343 28.53 9.01 3.03
N ASP A 344 28.19 9.62 4.16
CA ASP A 344 27.85 8.90 5.39
C ASP A 344 26.46 8.27 5.26
N VAL A 345 26.37 6.97 5.56
CA VAL A 345 25.14 6.17 5.51
C VAL A 345 24.28 6.45 6.73
N PHE A 346 24.89 6.70 7.89
CA PHE A 346 24.14 6.88 9.15
C PHE A 346 23.78 8.34 9.40
N GLY A 347 22.59 8.52 9.97
CA GLY A 347 22.02 9.81 10.32
C GLY A 347 22.47 10.31 11.70
N VAL A 348 21.53 10.86 12.47
CA VAL A 348 21.79 11.32 13.85
C VAL A 348 22.06 10.21 14.87
N LYS A 349 21.77 8.96 14.51
CA LYS A 349 22.13 7.72 15.23
C LYS A 349 22.56 6.67 14.20
N SER A 350 23.17 5.57 14.63
CA SER A 350 23.60 4.49 13.75
C SER A 350 22.61 3.32 13.76
N ILE A 351 22.94 2.27 14.51
CA ILE A 351 22.16 1.06 14.70
C ILE A 351 21.59 1.09 16.13
N ALA A 352 20.36 0.63 16.31
CA ALA A 352 19.76 0.45 17.63
C ALA A 352 19.00 -0.89 17.73
N TRP A 353 18.71 -1.29 18.96
CA TRP A 353 17.77 -2.37 19.27
C TRP A 353 16.84 -1.95 20.42
N GLU A 354 15.66 -2.54 20.44
CA GLU A 354 14.65 -2.38 21.49
C GLU A 354 14.11 -3.77 21.89
N ILE A 355 13.96 -4.03 23.19
CA ILE A 355 13.41 -5.26 23.76
C ILE A 355 12.18 -4.88 24.58
N ARG A 356 11.01 -5.40 24.19
CA ARG A 356 9.80 -5.27 25.00
C ARG A 356 9.61 -6.49 25.87
N TRP A 357 9.18 -6.26 27.10
CA TRP A 357 9.01 -7.32 28.09
C TRP A 357 7.74 -7.13 28.91
N SER A 358 7.29 -8.22 29.53
CA SER A 358 6.15 -8.24 30.44
C SER A 358 6.35 -9.19 31.63
N LYS A 359 5.68 -8.86 32.74
CA LYS A 359 5.56 -9.70 33.94
C LYS A 359 4.20 -9.45 34.58
N GLY A 360 3.28 -10.41 34.44
CA GLY A 360 1.87 -10.19 34.78
C GLY A 360 1.30 -9.01 33.98
N LYS A 361 0.83 -7.97 34.67
CA LYS A 361 0.33 -6.72 34.04
C LYS A 361 1.41 -5.67 33.79
N GLN A 362 2.61 -5.86 34.35
CA GLN A 362 3.72 -4.93 34.14
C GLN A 362 4.29 -5.15 32.74
N THR A 363 4.60 -4.06 32.06
CA THR A 363 5.27 -4.06 30.75
C THR A 363 6.36 -3.00 30.75
N GLY A 364 7.38 -3.19 29.93
CA GLY A 364 8.44 -2.21 29.77
C GLY A 364 9.24 -2.42 28.49
N THR A 365 10.15 -1.48 28.26
CA THR A 365 10.99 -1.43 27.08
C THR A 365 12.44 -1.17 27.51
N LEU A 366 13.37 -1.93 26.96
CA LEU A 366 14.81 -1.70 27.07
C LEU A 366 15.36 -1.33 25.70
N GLU A 367 16.26 -0.37 25.64
CA GLU A 367 16.98 0.05 24.43
C GLU A 367 18.48 -0.11 24.65
N ASN A 368 19.26 -0.09 23.57
CA ASN A 368 20.72 -0.15 23.67
C ASN A 368 21.36 1.03 24.41
N ILE A 369 20.59 2.11 24.61
CA ILE A 369 21.01 3.32 25.31
C ILE A 369 20.34 3.47 26.69
N THR A 370 19.59 2.46 27.15
CA THR A 370 18.98 2.51 28.49
C THR A 370 20.05 2.53 29.58
N ASP A 371 19.86 3.37 30.59
CA ASP A 371 20.74 3.43 31.76
C ASP A 371 20.90 2.04 32.40
N GLY A 372 22.15 1.66 32.71
CA GLY A 372 22.48 0.32 33.23
C GLY A 372 22.71 -0.74 32.16
N VAL A 373 22.55 -0.41 30.87
CA VAL A 373 23.03 -1.23 29.75
C VAL A 373 24.46 -0.82 29.41
N THR A 374 25.35 -1.80 29.47
CA THR A 374 26.77 -1.65 29.07
C THR A 374 27.07 -2.59 27.92
N TRP A 375 28.12 -2.33 27.17
CA TRP A 375 28.59 -3.21 26.12
C TRP A 375 30.10 -3.38 26.17
N GLU A 376 30.56 -4.52 25.64
CA GLU A 376 31.94 -4.78 25.31
C GLU A 376 32.01 -5.14 23.82
N SER A 377 32.93 -4.51 23.09
CA SER A 377 33.14 -4.75 21.67
C SER A 377 34.60 -5.04 21.34
N THR A 378 34.80 -6.03 20.47
CA THR A 378 36.12 -6.40 19.94
C THR A 378 36.06 -6.40 18.42
N VAL A 379 37.20 -6.09 17.81
CA VAL A 379 37.36 -6.12 16.37
C VAL A 379 38.44 -7.13 16.02
N LYS A 380 38.12 -8.02 15.09
CA LYS A 380 39.08 -8.93 14.45
C LYS A 380 38.82 -8.89 12.95
N ASP A 381 39.86 -8.55 12.19
CA ASP A 381 39.74 -8.29 10.75
C ASP A 381 38.63 -7.27 10.46
N ASN A 382 37.67 -7.61 9.59
CA ASN A 382 36.49 -6.80 9.29
C ASN A 382 35.22 -7.30 10.03
N THR A 383 35.40 -7.94 11.19
CA THR A 383 34.31 -8.44 12.04
C THR A 383 34.34 -7.78 13.41
N VAL A 384 33.18 -7.29 13.85
CA VAL A 384 32.96 -6.72 15.19
C VAL A 384 32.09 -7.69 15.98
N THR A 385 32.55 -8.11 17.15
CA THR A 385 31.73 -8.85 18.11
C THR A 385 31.32 -7.90 19.23
N ILE A 386 30.03 -7.84 19.54
CA ILE A 386 29.47 -6.95 20.55
C ILE A 386 28.65 -7.76 21.53
N THR A 387 28.91 -7.57 22.82
CA THR A 387 28.11 -8.16 23.91
C THR A 387 27.56 -7.04 24.77
N TRP A 388 26.23 -6.92 24.87
CA TRP A 388 25.56 -6.04 25.82
C TRP A 388 25.20 -6.81 27.10
N THR A 389 25.39 -6.17 28.24
CA THR A 389 24.96 -6.66 29.55
C THR A 389 24.09 -5.61 30.21
N GLY A 390 22.84 -5.98 30.54
CA GLY A 390 21.91 -5.13 31.26
C GLY A 390 21.82 -5.53 32.73
N ARG A 391 22.28 -4.66 33.63
CA ARG A 391 21.94 -4.73 35.08
C ARG A 391 20.66 -3.93 35.34
N THR A 392 19.63 -4.27 34.56
CA THR A 392 18.36 -3.55 34.45
C THR A 392 17.20 -4.47 34.82
N THR A 393 15.97 -3.98 34.70
CA THR A 393 14.76 -4.82 34.73
C THR A 393 14.16 -4.89 33.32
N PRO A 394 14.17 -6.07 32.67
CA PRO A 394 14.82 -7.32 33.05
C PRO A 394 16.36 -7.28 32.95
N ALA A 395 17.00 -8.22 33.64
CA ALA A 395 18.41 -8.52 33.44
C ALA A 395 18.57 -9.40 32.19
N PHE A 396 19.57 -9.08 31.35
CA PHE A 396 19.79 -9.79 30.09
C PHE A 396 21.26 -9.70 29.64
N THR A 397 21.62 -10.60 28.73
CA THR A 397 22.81 -10.49 27.88
C THR A 397 22.35 -10.51 26.43
N ALA A 398 22.85 -9.61 25.60
CA ALA A 398 22.60 -9.63 24.16
C ALA A 398 23.93 -9.69 23.40
N GLU A 399 23.93 -10.33 22.25
CA GLU A 399 25.13 -10.54 21.43
C GLU A 399 24.82 -10.19 19.98
N SER A 400 25.78 -9.55 19.30
CA SER A 400 25.75 -9.26 17.87
C SER A 400 27.12 -9.46 17.26
N GLU A 401 27.15 -10.11 16.11
CA GLU A 401 28.31 -10.11 15.21
C GLU A 401 27.98 -9.21 14.01
N VAL A 402 28.85 -8.24 13.71
CA VAL A 402 28.73 -7.32 12.57
C VAL A 402 29.93 -7.53 11.63
N LYS A 403 29.67 -7.89 10.38
CA LYS A 403 30.69 -8.17 9.36
C LYS A 403 30.63 -7.15 8.23
N PHE A 404 31.78 -6.62 7.84
CA PHE A 404 31.91 -5.74 6.68
C PHE A 404 32.52 -6.49 5.50
N ILE A 405 31.78 -6.63 4.40
CA ILE A 405 32.14 -7.46 3.24
C ILE A 405 31.86 -6.67 1.95
N GLY A 406 32.92 -6.15 1.32
CA GLY A 406 32.79 -5.29 0.14
C GLY A 406 31.83 -4.11 0.44
N PRO A 407 30.70 -3.95 -0.27
CA PRO A 407 29.74 -2.88 -0.02
C PRO A 407 28.75 -3.16 1.11
N ARG A 408 28.85 -4.31 1.80
CA ARG A 408 27.84 -4.81 2.75
C ARG A 408 28.30 -4.71 4.21
N LEU A 409 27.35 -4.37 5.08
CA LEU A 409 27.34 -4.64 6.51
C LEU A 409 26.30 -5.73 6.77
N GLU A 410 26.71 -6.86 7.32
CA GLU A 410 25.82 -7.94 7.77
C GLU A 410 25.84 -8.07 9.28
N SER A 411 24.69 -8.21 9.93
CA SER A 411 24.63 -8.39 11.38
C SER A 411 23.65 -9.45 11.87
N THR A 412 24.02 -10.07 12.98
CA THR A 412 23.20 -11.02 13.74
C THR A 412 22.83 -10.41 15.09
N PHE A 413 21.78 -10.92 15.75
CA PHE A 413 21.41 -10.49 17.10
C PHE A 413 20.75 -11.62 17.89
N SER A 414 21.13 -11.76 19.15
CA SER A 414 20.49 -12.68 20.09
C SER A 414 20.38 -12.07 21.48
N VAL A 415 19.36 -12.48 22.23
CA VAL A 415 19.13 -12.06 23.61
C VAL A 415 18.95 -13.30 24.48
N ARG A 416 19.83 -13.43 25.48
CA ARG A 416 19.67 -14.34 26.60
C ARG A 416 19.03 -13.60 27.77
N ASN A 417 17.80 -13.97 28.08
CA ASN A 417 17.06 -13.46 29.22
C ASN A 417 17.61 -14.05 30.54
N GLY A 418 18.08 -13.19 31.44
CA GLY A 418 18.60 -13.59 32.75
C GLY A 418 17.55 -13.58 33.87
N SER A 419 16.39 -12.98 33.62
CA SER A 419 15.34 -12.75 34.63
C SER A 419 14.07 -13.58 34.35
N ASP A 420 13.07 -13.47 35.22
CA ASP A 420 11.75 -14.10 35.07
C ASP A 420 10.73 -13.25 34.27
N HIS A 421 11.11 -12.06 33.81
CA HIS A 421 10.25 -11.26 32.92
C HIS A 421 10.28 -11.88 31.53
N ARG A 422 9.11 -12.02 30.90
CA ARG A 422 9.01 -12.54 29.54
C ARG A 422 9.44 -11.47 28.55
N ILE A 423 10.26 -11.83 27.56
CA ILE A 423 10.50 -11.00 26.39
C ILE A 423 9.34 -11.19 25.41
N ASP A 424 8.64 -10.13 25.01
CA ASP A 424 7.50 -10.23 24.09
C ASP A 424 7.95 -10.03 22.63
N THR A 425 8.77 -9.01 22.40
CA THR A 425 9.29 -8.68 21.08
C THR A 425 10.71 -8.16 21.15
N VAL A 426 11.50 -8.42 20.12
CA VAL A 426 12.81 -7.80 19.88
C VAL A 426 12.74 -7.01 18.59
N ARG A 427 12.99 -5.71 18.65
CA ARG A 427 13.09 -4.84 17.49
C ARG A 427 14.57 -4.61 17.17
N TYR A 428 15.06 -5.35 16.21
CA TYR A 428 16.40 -5.23 15.64
C TYR A 428 16.40 -5.77 14.21
N PRO A 429 17.10 -5.11 13.28
CA PRO A 429 17.82 -3.85 13.46
C PRO A 429 16.85 -2.66 13.52
N VAL A 430 17.30 -1.56 14.13
CA VAL A 430 16.78 -0.22 13.90
C VAL A 430 17.90 0.60 13.26
N TRP A 431 17.71 1.05 12.04
CA TRP A 431 18.67 1.88 11.31
C TRP A 431 18.16 3.30 11.16
N MET A 432 19.02 4.26 11.43
CA MET A 432 18.75 5.67 11.17
C MET A 432 19.61 6.10 9.98
N LEU A 433 19.03 6.11 8.78
CA LEU A 433 19.74 6.43 7.54
C LEU A 433 19.79 7.95 7.31
N ASN A 434 20.94 8.43 6.85
CA ASN A 434 21.15 9.85 6.58
C ASN A 434 20.34 10.33 5.38
N HIS A 435 19.81 11.55 5.42
CA HIS A 435 19.10 12.13 4.28
C HIS A 435 20.03 12.30 3.07
N LEU A 436 19.60 11.86 1.90
CA LEU A 436 20.42 11.82 0.69
C LEU A 436 20.37 13.09 -0.17
N GLY A 437 19.68 14.14 0.30
CA GLY A 437 19.54 15.41 -0.40
C GLY A 437 18.27 15.49 -1.23
N LYS A 438 18.13 16.55 -2.03
CA LYS A 438 16.93 16.82 -2.83
C LYS A 438 16.66 15.70 -3.83
N GLY A 439 15.41 15.22 -3.89
CA GLY A 439 15.00 14.17 -4.83
C GLY A 439 15.42 12.77 -4.40
N ASP A 440 15.58 12.56 -3.09
CA ASP A 440 15.74 11.26 -2.49
C ASP A 440 14.46 10.43 -2.62
N THR A 441 14.62 9.12 -2.83
CA THR A 441 13.53 8.21 -3.15
C THR A 441 13.69 6.92 -2.37
N LEU A 442 12.61 6.48 -1.72
CA LEU A 442 12.49 5.21 -1.02
C LEU A 442 11.80 4.17 -1.93
N VAL A 443 12.42 3.02 -2.06
CA VAL A 443 11.81 1.78 -2.56
C VAL A 443 11.11 1.11 -1.39
N HIS A 444 9.79 1.06 -1.43
CA HIS A 444 8.96 0.46 -0.39
C HIS A 444 8.33 -0.85 -0.90
N PRO A 445 8.45 -1.99 -0.17
CA PRO A 445 8.01 -3.31 -0.63
C PRO A 445 6.49 -3.53 -0.49
N TYR A 446 5.69 -2.54 -0.87
CA TYR A 446 4.24 -2.61 -0.88
C TYR A 446 3.75 -3.16 -2.22
N MET A 447 2.98 -4.24 -2.18
CA MET A 447 2.50 -4.97 -3.37
C MET A 447 3.67 -5.36 -4.28
N SER A 448 3.63 -4.94 -5.56
CA SER A 448 4.73 -5.08 -6.52
C SER A 448 6.02 -4.37 -6.09
N GLY A 449 5.90 -3.30 -5.29
CA GLY A 449 6.92 -2.29 -5.00
C GLY A 449 6.47 -0.91 -5.48
N ILE A 450 6.72 0.12 -4.67
CA ILE A 450 6.42 1.52 -5.00
C ILE A 450 7.63 2.41 -4.74
N LEU A 451 7.70 3.52 -5.47
CA LEU A 451 8.61 4.62 -5.20
C LEU A 451 7.92 5.70 -4.38
N VAL A 452 8.57 6.10 -3.29
CA VAL A 452 8.15 7.20 -2.43
C VAL A 452 9.20 8.30 -2.53
N SER A 453 8.83 9.43 -3.11
CA SER A 453 9.68 10.62 -3.18
C SER A 453 9.73 11.34 -1.83
N ASN A 454 10.87 11.95 -1.52
CA ASN A 454 11.07 12.77 -0.30
C ASN A 454 10.52 12.10 0.98
N PRO A 455 10.93 10.85 1.28
CA PRO A 455 10.34 10.04 2.38
C PRO A 455 10.53 10.68 3.77
N THR A 456 11.41 11.67 3.90
CA THR A 456 11.61 12.45 5.13
C THR A 456 10.63 13.63 5.28
N SER A 457 9.90 14.00 4.23
CA SER A 457 9.06 15.20 4.21
C SER A 457 7.61 14.89 3.85
N GLU A 458 7.37 13.92 2.96
CA GLU A 458 6.05 13.56 2.49
C GLU A 458 5.45 12.39 3.28
N GLN A 459 4.19 12.50 3.71
CA GLN A 459 3.44 11.34 4.17
C GLN A 459 3.01 10.53 2.95
N PHE A 460 3.33 9.24 2.92
CA PHE A 460 2.81 8.33 1.90
C PHE A 460 1.75 7.40 2.50
N MET A 461 0.67 7.17 1.74
CA MET A 461 -0.57 6.54 2.21
C MET A 461 -0.48 5.02 2.45
N HIS A 462 0.67 4.41 2.16
CA HIS A 462 0.89 2.98 2.32
C HIS A 462 1.55 2.75 3.68
N GLY A 463 0.77 2.22 4.63
CA GLY A 463 1.12 2.14 6.04
C GLY A 463 2.60 1.90 6.33
N GLN A 464 3.24 2.87 6.97
CA GLN A 464 4.65 2.86 7.35
C GLN A 464 5.06 1.66 8.20
N LYS A 465 4.11 1.01 8.88
CA LYS A 465 4.29 -0.20 9.70
C LYS A 465 3.30 -1.27 9.26
N ALA A 466 3.80 -2.46 8.94
CA ALA A 466 2.97 -3.61 8.58
C ALA A 466 3.68 -4.94 8.86
N ILE A 467 2.90 -6.00 9.04
CA ILE A 467 3.41 -7.34 9.32
C ILE A 467 3.72 -8.08 8.01
N PHE A 468 4.93 -8.64 7.95
CA PHE A 468 5.40 -9.54 6.90
C PHE A 468 5.12 -11.01 7.29
N PRO A 469 4.79 -11.89 6.33
CA PRO A 469 4.51 -11.57 4.93
C PRO A 469 3.06 -11.09 4.72
N SER A 470 2.85 -10.11 3.84
CA SER A 470 1.52 -9.62 3.44
C SER A 470 1.59 -8.84 2.13
N GLY A 471 0.45 -8.46 1.55
CA GLY A 471 0.42 -7.52 0.42
C GLY A 471 1.00 -6.14 0.78
N ARG A 472 1.02 -5.76 2.06
CA ARG A 472 1.61 -4.49 2.52
C ARG A 472 3.13 -4.53 2.68
N VAL A 473 3.70 -5.73 2.87
CA VAL A 473 5.13 -5.98 2.95
C VAL A 473 5.34 -7.33 2.27
N SER A 474 5.53 -7.31 0.96
CA SER A 474 5.57 -8.52 0.13
C SER A 474 6.95 -9.16 0.09
N MET A 475 7.99 -8.39 0.42
CA MET A 475 9.41 -8.76 0.37
C MET A 475 10.15 -8.22 1.61
N GLN A 476 11.28 -8.86 1.97
CA GLN A 476 12.01 -8.55 3.21
C GLN A 476 13.10 -7.47 3.07
N PHE A 477 12.89 -6.49 2.18
CA PHE A 477 13.86 -5.42 1.94
C PHE A 477 13.20 -4.13 1.47
N GLY A 478 13.99 -3.05 1.52
CA GLY A 478 13.76 -1.82 0.79
C GLY A 478 15.09 -1.20 0.39
N ALA A 479 15.02 -0.01 -0.19
CA ALA A 479 16.20 0.75 -0.58
C ALA A 479 15.91 2.24 -0.54
N TYR A 480 16.94 3.05 -0.36
CA TYR A 480 16.84 4.50 -0.32
C TYR A 480 17.98 5.10 -1.14
N PHE A 481 17.65 5.91 -2.15
CA PHE A 481 18.62 6.41 -3.13
C PHE A 481 18.36 7.86 -3.53
N ASN A 482 19.37 8.53 -4.09
CA ASN A 482 19.25 9.90 -4.62
C ASN A 482 19.09 9.92 -6.15
N ALA A 483 18.89 11.11 -6.72
CA ALA A 483 18.79 11.30 -8.16
C ALA A 483 20.05 10.86 -8.97
N ALA A 484 21.23 10.81 -8.34
CA ALA A 484 22.46 10.30 -8.99
C ALA A 484 22.56 8.76 -8.96
N GLY A 485 21.63 8.08 -8.30
CA GLY A 485 21.63 6.63 -8.12
C GLY A 485 22.57 6.15 -7.01
N ASP A 486 23.07 7.02 -6.12
CA ASP A 486 23.75 6.56 -4.90
C ASP A 486 22.69 6.04 -3.93
N GLY A 487 22.75 4.76 -3.60
CA GLY A 487 21.71 4.10 -2.82
C GLY A 487 22.24 3.27 -1.64
N VAL A 488 21.35 3.08 -0.67
CA VAL A 488 21.51 2.16 0.45
C VAL A 488 20.37 1.15 0.41
N TYR A 489 20.72 -0.12 0.19
CA TYR A 489 19.84 -1.26 0.35
C TYR A 489 19.78 -1.62 1.84
N PHE A 490 18.59 -1.97 2.31
CA PHE A 490 18.39 -2.46 3.67
C PHE A 490 17.41 -3.64 3.66
N GLY A 491 17.74 -4.71 4.37
CA GLY A 491 16.91 -5.91 4.36
C GLY A 491 17.15 -6.81 5.56
N LEU A 492 16.15 -7.65 5.85
CA LEU A 492 16.33 -8.79 6.73
C LEU A 492 16.25 -10.06 5.90
N GLU A 493 17.42 -10.55 5.51
CA GLU A 493 17.62 -11.73 4.68
C GLU A 493 17.39 -12.99 5.53
N ASP A 494 16.11 -13.28 5.81
CA ASP A 494 15.66 -14.47 6.54
C ASP A 494 15.26 -15.59 5.58
N PRO A 495 16.04 -16.70 5.51
CA PRO A 495 15.81 -17.80 4.58
C PRO A 495 14.51 -18.57 4.84
N LEU A 496 13.85 -18.35 5.98
CA LEU A 496 12.58 -18.99 6.36
C LEU A 496 11.41 -18.00 6.41
N ALA A 497 11.64 -16.72 6.11
CA ALA A 497 10.60 -15.69 6.02
C ALA A 497 9.66 -15.57 7.24
N ARG A 498 10.17 -15.83 8.46
CA ARG A 498 9.33 -15.86 9.67
C ARG A 498 8.56 -14.57 9.87
N SER A 499 7.33 -14.66 10.39
CA SER A 499 6.50 -13.47 10.61
C SER A 499 7.21 -12.42 11.47
N LYS A 500 7.18 -11.17 11.00
CA LYS A 500 7.92 -10.04 11.59
C LYS A 500 7.28 -8.73 11.14
N THR A 501 7.44 -7.67 11.91
CA THR A 501 6.86 -6.36 11.57
C THR A 501 7.91 -5.44 10.99
N TYR A 502 7.68 -4.96 9.78
CA TYR A 502 8.50 -3.95 9.11
C TYR A 502 7.98 -2.56 9.44
N SER A 503 8.88 -1.60 9.65
CA SER A 503 8.53 -0.19 9.77
C SER A 503 9.54 0.70 9.04
N VAL A 504 9.07 1.71 8.32
CA VAL A 504 9.88 2.77 7.73
C VAL A 504 9.20 4.13 7.89
N GLU A 505 9.89 5.10 8.49
CA GLU A 505 9.36 6.44 8.72
C GLU A 505 10.43 7.52 8.51
N GLY A 506 10.03 8.64 7.91
CA GLY A 506 10.82 9.86 7.92
C GLY A 506 10.77 10.50 9.30
N LYS A 507 11.93 10.74 9.91
CA LYS A 507 12.04 11.35 11.25
C LYS A 507 13.33 12.16 11.36
N TYR A 508 13.22 13.44 11.75
CA TYR A 508 14.36 14.35 11.96
C TYR A 508 15.36 14.42 10.79
N ASN A 509 14.87 14.52 9.56
CA ASN A 509 15.71 14.49 8.35
C ASN A 509 16.55 13.19 8.23
N ASN A 510 16.00 12.07 8.70
CA ASN A 510 16.53 10.73 8.52
C ASN A 510 15.42 9.76 8.12
N VAL A 511 15.80 8.65 7.51
CA VAL A 511 14.89 7.52 7.27
C VAL A 511 15.16 6.47 8.36
N CYS A 512 14.18 6.29 9.25
CA CYS A 512 14.21 5.27 10.30
C CYS A 512 13.61 3.98 9.75
N VAL A 513 14.41 2.91 9.67
CA VAL A 513 13.97 1.58 9.23
C VAL A 513 14.09 0.61 10.39
N SER A 514 13.09 -0.23 10.62
CA SER A 514 13.19 -1.27 11.66
C SER A 514 12.42 -2.54 11.37
N TRP A 515 12.90 -3.62 11.99
CA TRP A 515 12.24 -4.93 12.00
C TRP A 515 11.97 -5.36 13.45
N GLU A 516 10.72 -5.71 13.75
CA GLU A 516 10.26 -6.14 15.06
C GLU A 516 9.82 -7.61 15.01
N HIS A 517 10.45 -8.44 15.85
CA HIS A 517 10.30 -9.89 15.88
C HIS A 517 9.55 -10.31 17.13
N PRO A 518 8.52 -11.16 17.00
CA PRO A 518 7.92 -11.78 18.17
C PRO A 518 8.87 -12.81 18.79
N VAL A 519 8.80 -12.99 20.10
CA VAL A 519 9.57 -13.99 20.84
C VAL A 519 8.62 -15.02 21.45
N ILE A 520 8.90 -16.29 21.21
CA ILE A 520 8.10 -17.42 21.70
C ILE A 520 7.88 -17.32 23.22
N ALA A 521 6.63 -17.44 23.66
CA ALA A 521 6.17 -17.08 25.01
C ALA A 521 5.88 -18.27 25.95
N ASP A 522 6.39 -19.47 25.65
CA ASP A 522 6.02 -20.73 26.34
C ASP A 522 7.06 -21.33 27.29
N LYS A 523 8.11 -20.57 27.62
CA LYS A 523 9.11 -20.99 28.60
C LYS A 523 9.27 -19.90 29.65
N ASP A 524 9.45 -20.31 30.90
CA ASP A 524 10.03 -19.44 31.91
C ASP A 524 11.41 -19.03 31.41
N LYS A 525 11.65 -17.71 31.31
CA LYS A 525 12.85 -17.13 30.69
C LYS A 525 13.03 -17.49 29.21
N ASN A 526 12.16 -16.95 28.36
CA ASN A 526 12.35 -17.10 26.92
C ASN A 526 13.58 -16.32 26.39
N HIS A 527 14.19 -16.84 25.33
CA HIS A 527 15.36 -16.25 24.67
C HIS A 527 15.00 -15.87 23.23
N TYR A 528 15.78 -14.95 22.66
CA TYR A 528 15.65 -14.57 21.27
C TYR A 528 16.93 -14.88 20.50
N ARG A 529 16.78 -15.40 19.29
CA ARG A 529 17.84 -15.49 18.30
C ARG A 529 17.27 -15.06 16.97
N GLN A 530 17.91 -14.09 16.34
CA GLN A 530 17.54 -13.63 15.02
C GLN A 530 17.59 -14.77 14.01
N ASN A 531 16.59 -14.81 13.15
CA ASN A 531 16.56 -15.69 12.00
C ASN A 531 17.06 -14.94 10.76
N GLY A 532 18.06 -15.50 10.07
CA GLY A 532 18.74 -14.80 8.98
C GLY A 532 19.61 -13.63 9.43
N LYS A 533 19.93 -12.74 8.49
CA LYS A 533 20.86 -11.62 8.69
C LYS A 533 20.19 -10.28 8.42
N ALA A 534 20.52 -9.30 9.24
CA ALA A 534 20.24 -7.90 8.97
C ALA A 534 21.33 -7.36 8.05
N VAL A 535 20.94 -6.74 6.93
CA VAL A 535 21.88 -6.31 5.89
C VAL A 535 21.67 -4.85 5.54
N LEU A 536 22.75 -4.08 5.55
CA LEU A 536 22.87 -2.81 4.83
C LEU A 536 23.89 -2.98 3.70
N SER A 537 23.61 -2.43 2.52
CA SER A 537 24.58 -2.40 1.41
C SER A 537 24.52 -1.09 0.67
N VAL A 538 25.68 -0.47 0.44
CA VAL A 538 25.75 0.65 -0.50
C VAL A 538 25.70 0.12 -1.93
N TYR A 539 25.05 0.83 -2.84
CA TYR A 539 24.95 0.43 -4.24
C TYR A 539 24.82 1.64 -5.19
N ARG A 540 24.88 1.35 -6.50
CA ARG A 540 24.64 2.31 -7.58
C ARG A 540 23.47 1.85 -8.42
N GLY A 541 22.59 2.77 -8.77
CA GLY A 541 21.37 2.52 -9.52
C GLY A 541 20.12 2.95 -8.76
N GLN A 542 18.98 2.46 -9.20
CA GLN A 542 17.68 2.78 -8.63
C GLN A 542 17.04 1.49 -8.06
N TRP A 543 15.73 1.37 -8.16
CA TRP A 543 14.99 0.24 -7.61
C TRP A 543 15.36 -1.11 -8.22
N TYR A 544 15.76 -1.16 -9.50
CA TYR A 544 16.05 -2.42 -10.18
C TYR A 544 17.27 -3.10 -9.55
N GLU A 545 18.37 -2.35 -9.38
CA GLU A 545 19.61 -2.85 -8.77
C GLU A 545 19.40 -3.30 -7.33
N ALA A 546 18.58 -2.58 -6.55
CA ALA A 546 18.19 -2.99 -5.21
C ALA A 546 17.47 -4.35 -5.22
N GLY A 547 16.52 -4.54 -6.15
CA GLY A 547 15.85 -5.83 -6.35
C GLY A 547 16.80 -6.96 -6.73
N GLN A 548 17.80 -6.68 -7.57
CA GLN A 548 18.82 -7.67 -7.95
C GLN A 548 19.77 -8.01 -6.79
N ILE A 549 20.02 -7.09 -5.86
CA ILE A 549 20.74 -7.40 -4.61
C ILE A 549 19.93 -8.39 -3.78
N TYR A 550 18.64 -8.14 -3.58
CA TYR A 550 17.77 -9.04 -2.82
C TYR A 550 17.66 -10.42 -3.47
N ARG A 551 17.55 -10.46 -4.80
CA ARG A 551 17.48 -11.69 -5.58
C ARG A 551 18.67 -12.63 -5.33
N LYS A 552 19.89 -12.10 -5.12
CA LYS A 552 21.07 -12.93 -4.80
C LYS A 552 20.91 -13.69 -3.49
N PHE A 553 20.28 -13.08 -2.48
CA PHE A 553 19.93 -13.78 -1.25
C PHE A 553 18.92 -14.89 -1.52
N LEU A 554 17.86 -14.58 -2.28
CA LEU A 554 16.82 -15.56 -2.60
C LEU A 554 17.39 -16.78 -3.32
N GLU A 555 18.21 -16.57 -4.35
CA GLU A 555 18.84 -17.62 -5.15
C GLU A 555 19.71 -18.57 -4.32
N LYS A 556 20.34 -18.05 -3.27
CA LYS A 556 21.34 -18.76 -2.48
C LYS A 556 20.77 -19.41 -1.22
N GLU A 557 19.83 -18.75 -0.54
CA GLU A 557 19.49 -19.07 0.85
C GLU A 557 17.97 -19.26 1.09
N ALA A 558 17.08 -18.65 0.30
CA ALA A 558 15.65 -18.68 0.57
C ALA A 558 14.99 -20.04 0.26
N VAL A 559 14.27 -20.60 1.24
CA VAL A 559 13.64 -21.92 1.07
C VAL A 559 12.47 -21.94 0.09
N TRP A 560 11.90 -20.78 -0.26
CA TRP A 560 10.82 -20.68 -1.25
C TRP A 560 11.31 -20.39 -2.68
N TRP A 561 12.62 -20.24 -2.91
CA TRP A 561 13.14 -19.98 -4.24
C TRP A 561 12.91 -21.16 -5.20
N ILE A 562 12.60 -20.83 -6.45
CA ILE A 562 12.39 -21.80 -7.54
C ILE A 562 13.48 -21.56 -8.59
N PRO A 563 14.55 -22.38 -8.66
CA PRO A 563 15.68 -22.08 -9.53
C PRO A 563 15.38 -22.29 -11.02
N GLY A 564 14.61 -23.34 -11.36
CA GLY A 564 14.39 -23.76 -12.73
C GLY A 564 13.24 -23.03 -13.44
N LEU A 565 13.53 -22.51 -14.63
CA LEU A 565 12.55 -21.91 -15.55
C LEU A 565 12.47 -22.69 -16.88
N PRO A 566 11.27 -22.80 -17.50
CA PRO A 566 9.97 -22.43 -16.94
C PRO A 566 9.64 -23.31 -15.74
N ARG A 567 8.83 -22.79 -14.78
CA ARG A 567 8.43 -23.58 -13.60
C ARG A 567 7.63 -24.81 -14.00
N LYS A 568 8.25 -25.98 -13.96
CA LYS A 568 7.64 -27.25 -14.42
C LYS A 568 6.45 -27.70 -13.58
N SER A 569 6.43 -27.38 -12.28
CA SER A 569 5.33 -27.75 -11.38
C SER A 569 4.02 -27.04 -11.70
N THR A 570 4.07 -25.89 -12.39
CA THR A 570 2.88 -25.15 -12.77
C THR A 570 2.27 -25.74 -14.05
N PRO A 571 0.95 -25.98 -14.13
CA PRO A 571 0.32 -26.49 -15.34
C PRO A 571 0.60 -25.64 -16.57
N GLU A 572 0.84 -26.27 -17.72
CA GLU A 572 1.19 -25.56 -18.96
C GLU A 572 0.09 -24.58 -19.39
N TRP A 573 -1.17 -25.00 -19.33
CA TRP A 573 -2.29 -24.14 -19.66
C TRP A 573 -2.27 -22.85 -18.84
N PHE A 574 -1.92 -22.96 -17.55
CA PHE A 574 -1.88 -21.82 -16.63
C PHE A 574 -0.66 -20.94 -16.93
N ARG A 575 0.54 -21.51 -17.17
CA ARG A 575 1.72 -20.73 -17.58
C ARG A 575 1.52 -19.96 -18.88
N ASN A 576 0.76 -20.53 -19.81
CA ASN A 576 0.57 -19.99 -21.15
C ASN A 576 -0.70 -19.14 -21.27
N ASN A 577 -1.55 -19.12 -20.23
CA ASN A 577 -2.79 -18.37 -20.24
C ASN A 577 -2.53 -16.88 -20.48
N THR A 578 -3.34 -16.27 -21.35
CA THR A 578 -3.12 -14.87 -21.77
C THR A 578 -4.03 -13.88 -21.08
N LEU A 579 -5.26 -14.27 -20.75
CA LEU A 579 -6.31 -13.37 -20.30
C LEU A 579 -7.09 -14.00 -19.13
N TRP A 580 -7.50 -13.15 -18.21
CA TRP A 580 -8.48 -13.44 -17.17
C TRP A 580 -9.73 -12.59 -17.37
N VAL A 581 -10.89 -13.19 -17.15
CA VAL A 581 -12.16 -12.47 -16.98
C VAL A 581 -12.74 -12.79 -15.61
N LEU A 582 -13.32 -11.77 -14.97
CA LEU A 582 -14.05 -11.91 -13.72
C LEU A 582 -15.53 -12.05 -14.03
N PHE A 583 -16.21 -13.02 -13.41
CA PHE A 583 -17.67 -13.13 -13.52
C PHE A 583 -18.33 -13.76 -12.29
N PHE A 584 -19.63 -13.49 -12.16
CA PHE A 584 -20.48 -13.87 -11.04
C PHE A 584 -21.74 -14.57 -11.55
N THR A 585 -22.04 -15.78 -11.06
CA THR A 585 -23.26 -16.51 -11.46
C THR A 585 -24.27 -16.53 -10.31
N ARG A 586 -25.15 -15.54 -10.26
CA ARG A 586 -26.19 -15.45 -9.23
C ARG A 586 -27.23 -16.57 -9.36
N ASP A 587 -27.71 -16.77 -10.58
CA ASP A 587 -28.71 -17.77 -10.97
C ASP A 587 -28.28 -18.49 -12.27
N GLU A 588 -29.04 -19.51 -12.66
CA GLU A 588 -28.76 -20.33 -13.85
C GLU A 588 -28.85 -19.52 -15.15
N LYS A 589 -29.79 -18.58 -15.27
CA LYS A 589 -29.97 -17.76 -16.47
C LYS A 589 -28.72 -16.91 -16.74
N LEU A 590 -28.17 -16.31 -15.69
CA LEU A 590 -26.92 -15.55 -15.80
C LEU A 590 -25.73 -16.46 -16.14
N ALA A 591 -25.68 -17.69 -15.60
CA ALA A 591 -24.64 -18.66 -15.96
C ALA A 591 -24.67 -19.03 -17.45
N GLU A 592 -25.86 -19.23 -18.02
CA GLU A 592 -26.06 -19.47 -19.45
C GLU A 592 -25.58 -18.31 -20.33
N GLU A 593 -25.88 -17.07 -19.93
CA GLU A 593 -25.44 -15.89 -20.68
C GLU A 593 -23.92 -15.72 -20.65
N ILE A 594 -23.30 -15.90 -19.48
CA ILE A 594 -21.85 -15.83 -19.33
C ILE A 594 -21.22 -16.90 -20.21
N LEU A 595 -21.74 -18.13 -20.22
CA LEU A 595 -21.26 -19.20 -21.12
C LEU A 595 -21.33 -18.79 -22.58
N ASN A 596 -22.47 -18.27 -23.04
CA ASN A 596 -22.66 -17.84 -24.43
C ASN A 596 -21.68 -16.71 -24.81
N THR A 597 -21.53 -15.71 -23.95
CA THR A 597 -20.61 -14.59 -24.14
C THR A 597 -19.16 -15.07 -24.20
N CYS A 598 -18.77 -15.89 -23.23
CA CYS A 598 -17.44 -16.47 -23.15
C CYS A 598 -17.12 -17.36 -24.36
N THR A 599 -18.07 -18.16 -24.84
CA THR A 599 -17.90 -19.03 -26.03
C THR A 599 -17.69 -18.20 -27.30
N TYR A 600 -18.47 -17.12 -27.47
CA TYR A 600 -18.24 -16.17 -28.56
C TYR A 600 -16.85 -15.53 -28.45
N LEU A 601 -16.51 -14.99 -27.27
CA LEU A 601 -15.22 -14.32 -27.05
C LEU A 601 -14.06 -15.28 -27.25
N ARG A 602 -14.19 -16.54 -26.86
CA ARG A 602 -13.18 -17.58 -27.06
C ARG A 602 -12.91 -17.82 -28.55
N SER A 603 -13.96 -17.81 -29.36
CA SER A 603 -13.85 -17.91 -30.82
C SER A 603 -13.25 -16.63 -31.42
N TYR A 604 -13.73 -15.46 -31.00
CA TYR A 604 -13.24 -14.16 -31.47
C TYR A 604 -11.77 -13.92 -31.15
N PHE A 605 -11.34 -14.21 -29.92
CA PHE A 605 -9.95 -14.02 -29.50
C PHE A 605 -9.00 -15.04 -30.11
N GLU A 606 -9.50 -16.17 -30.62
CA GLU A 606 -8.71 -17.29 -31.19
C GLU A 606 -7.70 -17.90 -30.20
N LEU A 607 -7.76 -17.54 -28.92
CA LEU A 607 -6.87 -18.01 -27.86
C LEU A 607 -7.70 -18.38 -26.62
N PRO A 608 -7.28 -19.40 -25.85
CA PRO A 608 -7.93 -19.72 -24.58
C PRO A 608 -7.71 -18.59 -23.56
N PHE A 609 -8.67 -18.45 -22.66
CA PHE A 609 -8.58 -17.58 -21.50
C PHE A 609 -9.19 -18.26 -20.28
N ALA A 610 -8.90 -17.71 -19.10
CA ALA A 610 -9.39 -18.22 -17.83
C ALA A 610 -10.48 -17.30 -17.23
N GLY A 611 -11.43 -17.92 -16.54
CA GLY A 611 -12.49 -17.27 -15.78
C GLY A 611 -12.25 -17.41 -14.28
N HIS A 612 -12.13 -16.29 -13.57
CA HIS A 612 -12.21 -16.29 -12.11
C HIS A 612 -13.70 -16.21 -11.73
N TRP A 613 -14.22 -17.31 -11.20
CA TRP A 613 -15.65 -17.52 -10.99
C TRP A 613 -16.05 -17.28 -9.52
N TYR A 614 -16.79 -16.19 -9.29
CA TYR A 614 -17.42 -15.87 -8.00
C TYR A 614 -18.89 -16.33 -7.94
N GLN A 615 -19.40 -16.58 -6.74
CA GLN A 615 -20.78 -17.03 -6.50
C GLN A 615 -21.15 -18.33 -7.24
N TRP A 616 -20.16 -19.19 -7.49
CA TRP A 616 -20.35 -20.59 -7.88
C TRP A 616 -20.97 -21.41 -6.74
N SER A 617 -20.78 -20.96 -5.49
CA SER A 617 -21.34 -21.52 -4.26
C SER A 617 -22.62 -20.81 -3.79
N ASP A 618 -23.42 -21.53 -3.00
CA ASP A 618 -24.66 -21.04 -2.39
C ASP A 618 -24.42 -20.54 -0.95
N ASP A 619 -23.86 -19.33 -0.86
CA ASP A 619 -23.57 -18.67 0.41
C ASP A 619 -24.83 -18.31 1.23
N ALA A 620 -26.03 -18.41 0.63
CA ALA A 620 -27.29 -18.22 1.34
C ALA A 620 -27.68 -19.45 2.17
N LYS A 621 -27.24 -20.64 1.76
CA LYS A 621 -27.37 -21.87 2.55
C LYS A 621 -26.31 -21.92 3.65
N GLN A 622 -25.04 -21.82 3.28
CA GLN A 622 -23.93 -21.88 4.24
C GLN A 622 -22.80 -20.97 3.78
N GLY A 623 -22.39 -20.03 4.65
CA GLY A 623 -21.30 -19.11 4.41
C GLY A 623 -19.92 -19.75 4.61
N TRP A 624 -18.87 -18.93 4.65
CA TRP A 624 -17.50 -19.42 4.76
C TRP A 624 -17.26 -20.12 6.10
N PRO A 625 -16.52 -21.25 6.11
CA PRO A 625 -15.72 -21.83 5.02
C PRO A 625 -16.44 -22.92 4.19
N HIS A 626 -17.78 -22.97 4.21
CA HIS A 626 -18.51 -24.16 3.78
C HIS A 626 -18.71 -24.32 2.28
N TYR A 627 -18.83 -23.22 1.51
CA TYR A 627 -18.95 -23.19 0.04
C TYR A 627 -19.75 -24.36 -0.60
N PRO A 628 -21.04 -24.55 -0.28
CA PRO A 628 -21.85 -25.56 -0.95
C PRO A 628 -22.08 -25.20 -2.43
N ILE A 629 -22.12 -26.16 -3.35
CA ILE A 629 -22.40 -25.87 -4.77
C ILE A 629 -23.85 -25.44 -5.00
N LYS A 630 -24.07 -24.61 -6.03
CA LYS A 630 -25.39 -24.44 -6.63
C LYS A 630 -25.70 -25.58 -7.60
N ASP A 631 -26.99 -25.87 -7.80
CA ASP A 631 -27.46 -27.01 -8.60
C ASP A 631 -26.96 -26.97 -10.05
N PHE A 632 -26.77 -25.77 -10.61
CA PHE A 632 -26.30 -25.60 -11.98
C PHE A 632 -24.77 -25.57 -12.15
N THR A 633 -24.00 -25.44 -11.06
CA THR A 633 -22.55 -25.15 -11.16
C THR A 633 -21.79 -26.20 -11.96
N LEU A 634 -22.05 -27.49 -11.71
CA LEU A 634 -21.36 -28.58 -12.40
C LEU A 634 -21.67 -28.62 -13.91
N LYS A 635 -22.92 -28.34 -14.28
CA LYS A 635 -23.38 -28.28 -15.68
C LYS A 635 -22.60 -27.20 -16.44
N TYR A 636 -22.55 -25.98 -15.92
CA TYR A 636 -21.87 -24.87 -16.61
C TYR A 636 -20.36 -24.97 -16.54
N ASN A 637 -19.81 -25.51 -15.45
CA ASN A 637 -18.38 -25.77 -15.37
C ASN A 637 -17.90 -26.70 -16.50
N ARG A 638 -18.65 -27.78 -16.75
CA ARG A 638 -18.40 -28.67 -17.89
C ARG A 638 -18.52 -27.94 -19.23
N ALA A 639 -19.57 -27.15 -19.41
CA ALA A 639 -19.79 -26.42 -20.66
C ALA A 639 -18.70 -25.36 -20.96
N PHE A 640 -18.17 -24.67 -19.94
CA PHE A 640 -17.00 -23.80 -20.10
C PHE A 640 -15.77 -24.59 -20.55
N HIS A 641 -15.53 -25.75 -19.94
CA HIS A 641 -14.43 -26.61 -20.31
C HIS A 641 -14.54 -27.10 -21.76
N ASP A 642 -15.73 -27.55 -22.18
CA ASP A 642 -16.01 -27.98 -23.56
C ASP A 642 -15.82 -26.84 -24.57
N ALA A 643 -16.06 -25.59 -24.14
CA ALA A 643 -15.78 -24.40 -24.94
C ALA A 643 -14.28 -24.01 -24.95
N GLY A 644 -13.40 -24.72 -24.23
CA GLY A 644 -11.97 -24.43 -24.14
C GLY A 644 -11.66 -23.21 -23.26
N ILE A 645 -12.43 -23.04 -22.19
CA ILE A 645 -12.33 -21.93 -21.22
C ILE A 645 -12.01 -22.53 -19.85
N TYR A 646 -10.93 -22.06 -19.24
CA TYR A 646 -10.51 -22.55 -17.94
C TYR A 646 -11.28 -21.85 -16.83
N THR A 647 -11.67 -22.55 -15.76
CA THR A 647 -12.40 -21.96 -14.64
C THR A 647 -11.66 -22.18 -13.33
N VAL A 648 -11.54 -21.10 -12.55
CA VAL A 648 -10.96 -21.09 -11.21
C VAL A 648 -11.99 -20.45 -10.25
N PRO A 649 -12.56 -21.22 -9.32
CA PRO A 649 -13.53 -20.74 -8.37
C PRO A 649 -12.86 -20.00 -7.21
N TYR A 650 -13.55 -18.98 -6.70
CA TYR A 650 -13.18 -18.27 -5.48
C TYR A 650 -13.47 -19.11 -4.22
N ILE A 651 -12.49 -19.27 -3.34
CA ILE A 651 -12.68 -19.65 -1.92
C ILE A 651 -11.81 -18.76 -1.04
N ASP A 652 -12.09 -18.72 0.26
CA ASP A 652 -11.21 -18.13 1.28
C ASP A 652 -10.57 -19.26 2.10
N SER A 653 -9.29 -19.12 2.40
CA SER A 653 -8.52 -20.13 3.16
C SER A 653 -7.94 -19.62 4.48
N ARG A 654 -8.44 -18.48 4.97
CA ARG A 654 -7.99 -17.81 6.21
C ARG A 654 -9.12 -17.51 7.20
N LEU A 655 -10.36 -17.39 6.74
CA LEU A 655 -11.47 -16.79 7.49
C LEU A 655 -12.61 -17.77 7.76
N TRP A 656 -13.27 -17.60 8.92
CA TRP A 656 -14.53 -18.25 9.27
C TRP A 656 -15.58 -17.20 9.62
N LYS A 657 -16.74 -17.24 8.95
CA LYS A 657 -17.81 -16.26 9.19
C LYS A 657 -18.51 -16.53 10.53
N LEU A 658 -18.66 -15.52 11.38
CA LEU A 658 -19.29 -15.70 12.71
C LEU A 658 -20.76 -16.15 12.59
N LYS A 659 -21.41 -15.77 11.48
CA LYS A 659 -22.78 -16.12 11.10
C LYS A 659 -22.74 -16.88 9.78
N ASP A 660 -22.26 -18.12 9.85
CA ASP A 660 -22.00 -19.02 8.72
C ASP A 660 -23.22 -19.84 8.27
N GLY A 661 -24.37 -19.70 8.92
CA GLY A 661 -25.61 -20.39 8.58
C GLY A 661 -26.59 -19.62 7.69
N PRO A 662 -27.70 -20.26 7.29
CA PRO A 662 -28.79 -19.62 6.55
C PRO A 662 -29.31 -18.38 7.30
N ASN A 663 -29.78 -17.38 6.56
CA ASN A 663 -30.34 -16.14 7.12
C ASN A 663 -29.38 -15.40 8.08
N ARG A 664 -28.06 -15.61 7.93
CA ARG A 664 -27.02 -15.03 8.81
C ARG A 664 -27.18 -15.47 10.27
N THR A 665 -27.49 -16.75 10.47
CA THR A 665 -27.45 -17.41 11.77
C THR A 665 -26.07 -17.99 12.04
N ASP A 666 -25.78 -18.32 13.29
CA ASP A 666 -24.62 -19.14 13.64
C ASP A 666 -24.96 -20.62 13.41
N TYR A 667 -24.15 -21.30 12.60
CA TYR A 667 -24.35 -22.72 12.26
C TYR A 667 -23.24 -23.57 12.88
N GLN A 668 -21.98 -23.31 12.54
CA GLN A 668 -20.85 -24.09 13.03
C GLN A 668 -19.75 -23.25 13.66
N PHE A 669 -19.85 -21.92 13.64
CA PHE A 669 -18.81 -21.10 14.22
C PHE A 669 -18.69 -21.31 15.74
N SER A 670 -19.75 -21.08 16.54
CA SER A 670 -19.59 -21.17 18.00
C SER A 670 -19.34 -22.59 18.49
N SER A 671 -19.94 -23.59 17.85
CA SER A 671 -19.84 -25.01 18.25
C SER A 671 -18.53 -25.67 17.80
N HIS A 672 -17.95 -25.21 16.69
CA HIS A 672 -16.79 -25.82 16.06
C HIS A 672 -15.70 -24.79 15.70
N GLY A 673 -15.98 -23.85 14.80
CA GLY A 673 -14.99 -22.91 14.24
C GLY A 673 -14.21 -22.11 15.30
N ARG A 674 -14.87 -21.60 16.34
CA ARG A 674 -14.27 -20.81 17.42
C ARG A 674 -13.09 -21.52 18.12
N LYS A 675 -13.07 -22.86 18.11
CA LYS A 675 -11.99 -23.67 18.71
C LYS A 675 -10.66 -23.48 17.97
N TYR A 676 -10.69 -23.18 16.68
CA TYR A 676 -9.50 -23.11 15.83
C TYR A 676 -9.14 -21.68 15.40
N ALA A 677 -9.91 -20.68 15.83
CA ALA A 677 -9.65 -19.27 15.53
C ALA A 677 -8.40 -18.78 16.27
N ALA A 678 -7.54 -18.04 15.57
CA ALA A 678 -6.37 -17.42 16.18
C ALA A 678 -6.80 -16.42 17.26
N LYS A 679 -6.08 -16.42 18.39
CA LYS A 679 -6.41 -15.60 19.56
C LYS A 679 -5.29 -14.63 19.92
N ASP A 680 -5.68 -13.46 20.38
CA ASP A 680 -4.77 -12.44 20.91
C ASP A 680 -4.31 -12.79 22.34
N PRO A 681 -3.35 -12.04 22.93
CA PRO A 681 -2.86 -12.30 24.29
C PRO A 681 -3.93 -12.26 25.39
N ALA A 682 -5.07 -11.61 25.16
CA ALA A 682 -6.19 -11.55 26.09
C ALA A 682 -7.23 -12.68 25.86
N GLY A 683 -6.99 -13.57 24.90
CA GLY A 683 -7.90 -14.64 24.50
C GLY A 683 -9.03 -14.18 23.57
N GLY A 684 -8.98 -12.92 23.11
CA GLY A 684 -9.90 -12.36 22.13
C GLY A 684 -9.66 -12.91 20.73
N LEU A 685 -10.71 -12.93 19.91
CA LEU A 685 -10.61 -13.35 18.51
C LEU A 685 -10.03 -12.23 17.67
N TYR A 686 -9.16 -12.56 16.72
CA TYR A 686 -8.85 -11.66 15.62
C TYR A 686 -10.02 -11.62 14.65
N LEU A 687 -10.69 -10.47 14.56
CA LEU A 687 -11.86 -10.27 13.72
C LEU A 687 -11.59 -9.33 12.54
N GLU A 688 -12.25 -9.61 11.41
CA GLU A 688 -12.29 -8.75 10.23
C GLU A 688 -13.75 -8.52 9.83
N ASP A 689 -14.13 -7.28 9.54
CA ASP A 689 -15.48 -6.90 9.15
C ASP A 689 -15.47 -6.26 7.76
N TYR A 690 -16.22 -6.86 6.85
CA TYR A 690 -16.39 -6.42 5.46
C TYR A 690 -17.73 -5.70 5.24
N GLY A 691 -18.35 -5.21 6.31
CA GLY A 691 -19.59 -4.44 6.32
C GLY A 691 -20.85 -5.28 6.26
N LYS A 692 -21.99 -4.64 6.54
CA LYS A 692 -23.34 -5.26 6.56
C LYS A 692 -23.43 -6.49 7.48
N GLY A 693 -22.67 -6.54 8.57
CA GLY A 693 -22.65 -7.65 9.52
C GLY A 693 -21.90 -8.89 9.03
N ASN A 694 -21.00 -8.75 8.05
CA ASN A 694 -20.11 -9.81 7.61
C ASN A 694 -18.80 -9.76 8.41
N VAL A 695 -18.86 -10.30 9.63
CA VAL A 695 -17.73 -10.40 10.55
C VAL A 695 -17.16 -11.82 10.51
N TYR A 696 -15.84 -11.91 10.39
CA TYR A 696 -15.10 -13.16 10.26
C TYR A 696 -14.03 -13.26 11.33
N ALA A 697 -13.80 -14.48 11.83
CA ALA A 697 -12.65 -14.80 12.66
C ALA A 697 -11.49 -15.26 11.78
N VAL A 698 -10.28 -14.80 12.09
CA VAL A 698 -9.05 -15.28 11.48
C VAL A 698 -8.68 -16.63 12.08
N MET A 699 -8.47 -17.62 11.23
CA MET A 699 -8.21 -19.00 11.64
C MET A 699 -6.71 -19.25 11.82
N CYS A 700 -6.34 -20.06 12.83
CA CYS A 700 -4.95 -20.44 13.04
C CYS A 700 -4.55 -21.53 12.03
N PRO A 701 -3.58 -21.29 11.13
CA PRO A 701 -3.20 -22.26 10.09
C PRO A 701 -2.52 -23.52 10.64
N TYR A 702 -2.05 -23.49 11.89
CA TYR A 702 -1.49 -24.65 12.58
C TYR A 702 -2.57 -25.56 13.21
N ALA A 703 -3.74 -25.01 13.55
CA ALA A 703 -4.77 -25.77 14.24
C ALA A 703 -5.28 -26.93 13.36
N LYS A 704 -5.09 -28.17 13.82
CA LYS A 704 -5.37 -29.37 13.02
C LYS A 704 -6.81 -29.43 12.50
N GLY A 705 -7.79 -29.05 13.33
CA GLY A 705 -9.19 -29.02 12.90
C GLY A 705 -9.45 -28.02 11.76
N TRP A 706 -8.77 -26.88 11.74
CA TRP A 706 -8.84 -25.94 10.62
C TRP A 706 -8.19 -26.50 9.35
N GLN A 707 -7.02 -27.12 9.49
CA GLN A 707 -6.36 -27.81 8.37
C GLN A 707 -7.27 -28.88 7.73
N ASP A 708 -7.99 -29.64 8.55
CA ASP A 708 -8.90 -30.68 8.08
C ASP A 708 -10.12 -30.10 7.35
N VAL A 709 -10.64 -28.95 7.79
CA VAL A 709 -11.71 -28.22 7.10
C VAL A 709 -11.26 -27.78 5.71
N LEU A 710 -10.09 -27.14 5.60
CA LEU A 710 -9.55 -26.70 4.32
C LEU A 710 -9.21 -27.88 3.39
N GLU A 711 -8.63 -28.95 3.92
CA GLU A 711 -8.32 -30.14 3.13
C GLU A 711 -9.58 -30.77 2.53
N LYS A 712 -10.65 -30.90 3.31
CA LYS A 712 -11.95 -31.39 2.81
C LYS A 712 -12.52 -30.47 1.74
N LEU A 713 -12.43 -29.14 1.93
CA LEU A 713 -12.90 -28.16 0.96
C LEU A 713 -12.14 -28.29 -0.37
N VAL A 714 -10.81 -28.30 -0.36
CA VAL A 714 -9.98 -28.36 -1.57
C VAL A 714 -10.19 -29.68 -2.33
N ARG A 715 -10.26 -30.81 -1.62
CA ARG A 715 -10.57 -32.12 -2.22
C ARG A 715 -11.94 -32.12 -2.90
N ARG A 716 -12.93 -31.50 -2.25
CA ARG A 716 -14.28 -31.39 -2.81
C ARG A 716 -14.31 -30.47 -4.04
N VAL A 717 -13.71 -29.28 -3.97
CA VAL A 717 -13.65 -28.32 -5.09
C VAL A 717 -12.94 -28.93 -6.31
N SER A 718 -11.80 -29.59 -6.10
CA SER A 718 -11.07 -30.24 -7.20
C SER A 718 -11.85 -31.37 -7.86
N SER A 719 -12.72 -32.07 -7.12
CA SER A 719 -13.61 -33.10 -7.69
C SER A 719 -14.71 -32.57 -8.61
N TYR A 720 -15.00 -31.27 -8.60
CA TYR A 720 -16.05 -30.65 -9.42
C TYR A 720 -15.63 -30.33 -10.86
N GLY A 721 -14.37 -30.63 -11.21
CA GLY A 721 -13.84 -30.44 -12.57
C GLY A 721 -13.38 -29.02 -12.87
N PHE A 722 -13.16 -28.18 -11.86
CA PHE A 722 -12.49 -26.89 -12.03
C PHE A 722 -11.03 -27.09 -12.44
N ASN A 723 -10.43 -26.10 -13.10
CA ASN A 723 -9.02 -26.15 -13.52
C ASN A 723 -8.04 -25.68 -12.45
N GLY A 724 -8.54 -25.09 -11.38
CA GLY A 724 -7.73 -24.65 -10.25
C GLY A 724 -8.61 -24.22 -9.09
N VAL A 725 -7.98 -23.57 -8.12
CA VAL A 725 -8.66 -22.93 -7.00
C VAL A 725 -7.94 -21.64 -6.63
N TYR A 726 -8.73 -20.61 -6.32
CA TYR A 726 -8.22 -19.35 -5.78
C TYR A 726 -8.39 -19.34 -4.26
N HIS A 727 -7.28 -19.22 -3.53
CA HIS A 727 -7.21 -19.12 -2.09
C HIS A 727 -7.14 -17.66 -1.65
N ASP A 728 -8.28 -17.07 -1.33
CA ASP A 728 -8.32 -15.70 -0.86
C ASP A 728 -7.51 -15.53 0.42
N GLN A 729 -6.96 -14.33 0.55
CA GLN A 729 -6.16 -13.84 1.65
C GLN A 729 -4.85 -14.52 2.03
N VAL A 730 -4.51 -15.71 1.53
CA VAL A 730 -3.27 -16.40 1.95
C VAL A 730 -2.02 -15.57 1.58
N GLY A 731 -1.95 -15.07 0.35
CA GLY A 731 -0.84 -14.25 -0.16
C GLY A 731 -0.92 -12.76 0.22
N THR A 732 -1.98 -12.30 0.87
CA THR A 732 -2.21 -10.87 1.14
C THR A 732 -2.30 -10.55 2.63
N GLY A 733 -2.97 -11.40 3.40
CA GLY A 733 -3.49 -11.09 4.71
C GLY A 733 -2.37 -11.24 5.72
N GLY A 734 -2.10 -10.19 6.49
CA GLY A 734 -1.05 -10.23 7.50
C GLY A 734 -1.30 -11.36 8.52
N PRO A 735 -0.24 -12.10 8.91
CA PRO A 735 -0.36 -13.13 9.93
C PRO A 735 -0.82 -12.54 11.27
N ARG A 736 -1.55 -13.33 12.06
CA ARG A 736 -1.97 -12.99 13.42
C ARG A 736 -1.28 -13.91 14.42
N LEU A 737 -0.41 -13.36 15.25
CA LEU A 737 0.33 -14.13 16.26
C LEU A 737 -0.67 -14.76 17.23
N CYS A 738 -0.69 -16.08 17.31
CA CYS A 738 -1.70 -16.82 18.06
C CYS A 738 -1.22 -17.11 19.49
N TYR A 739 -2.12 -16.90 20.45
CA TYR A 739 -1.91 -17.12 21.88
C TYR A 739 -2.83 -18.22 22.46
N ASP A 740 -3.24 -19.21 21.65
CA ASP A 740 -4.02 -20.35 22.11
C ASP A 740 -3.19 -21.63 22.17
N ARG A 741 -2.84 -22.09 23.38
CA ARG A 741 -2.07 -23.33 23.58
C ARG A 741 -2.81 -24.58 23.10
N SER A 742 -4.15 -24.56 23.04
CA SER A 742 -4.92 -25.73 22.62
C SER A 742 -4.73 -26.09 21.14
N HIS A 743 -4.10 -25.20 20.35
CA HIS A 743 -3.78 -25.45 18.94
C HIS A 743 -2.50 -26.28 18.76
N GLY A 744 -1.70 -26.49 19.82
CA GLY A 744 -0.51 -27.34 19.78
C GLY A 744 0.78 -26.66 19.29
N HIS A 745 0.77 -25.35 19.09
CA HIS A 745 1.98 -24.56 18.79
C HIS A 745 2.39 -23.68 19.98
N PRO A 746 3.64 -23.22 20.03
CA PRO A 746 4.04 -22.27 21.05
C PRO A 746 3.33 -20.91 20.91
N LEU A 747 3.05 -20.24 22.03
CA LEU A 747 2.52 -18.87 22.07
C LEU A 747 3.49 -17.88 21.40
N ASN A 748 2.95 -16.91 20.66
CA ASN A 748 3.75 -15.84 20.03
C ASN A 748 4.84 -16.35 19.05
N ASP A 749 4.62 -17.49 18.40
CA ASP A 749 5.58 -18.11 17.49
C ASP A 749 5.41 -17.61 16.04
N SER A 750 6.46 -16.97 15.50
CA SER A 750 6.48 -16.43 14.13
C SER A 750 6.51 -17.47 13.01
N SER A 751 6.74 -18.74 13.33
CA SER A 751 6.77 -19.84 12.35
C SER A 751 5.38 -20.47 12.09
N VAL A 752 4.38 -20.15 12.92
CA VAL A 752 3.02 -20.75 12.89
C VAL A 752 2.33 -20.57 11.55
N TRP A 753 2.52 -19.43 10.88
CA TRP A 753 1.83 -19.12 9.63
C TRP A 753 2.48 -19.75 8.40
N LEU A 754 3.77 -20.08 8.45
CA LEU A 754 4.54 -20.56 7.32
C LEU A 754 5.01 -22.00 7.56
N GLU A 755 6.25 -22.16 8.05
CA GLU A 755 6.95 -23.44 8.30
C GLU A 755 6.08 -24.50 8.96
N LYS A 756 5.26 -24.09 9.93
CA LYS A 756 4.45 -24.99 10.73
C LYS A 756 2.98 -25.07 10.27
N GLY A 757 2.49 -24.06 9.56
CA GLY A 757 1.09 -23.92 9.18
C GLY A 757 0.87 -24.15 7.70
N TYR A 758 0.86 -23.07 6.91
CA TYR A 758 0.46 -23.15 5.51
C TYR A 758 1.42 -23.96 4.63
N TRP A 759 2.74 -23.90 4.81
CA TRP A 759 3.66 -24.69 3.96
C TRP A 759 3.35 -26.19 3.98
N PRO A 760 3.35 -26.88 5.14
CA PRO A 760 3.02 -28.30 5.18
C PRO A 760 1.56 -28.59 4.82
N LEU A 761 0.62 -27.65 4.99
CA LEU A 761 -0.77 -27.83 4.55
C LEU A 761 -0.87 -27.85 3.02
N PHE A 762 -0.33 -26.84 2.36
CA PHE A 762 -0.37 -26.72 0.90
C PHE A 762 0.47 -27.80 0.22
N ASP A 763 1.62 -28.19 0.80
CA ASP A 763 2.40 -29.32 0.26
C ASP A 763 1.57 -30.61 0.21
N ARG A 764 0.68 -30.84 1.18
CA ARG A 764 -0.31 -31.95 1.12
C ARG A 764 -1.35 -31.75 0.03
N PHE A 765 -1.81 -30.52 -0.21
CA PHE A 765 -2.73 -30.22 -1.31
C PHE A 765 -2.07 -30.52 -2.66
N PHE A 766 -0.84 -30.05 -2.90
CA PHE A 766 -0.10 -30.37 -4.12
C PHE A 766 0.12 -31.86 -4.30
N ALA A 767 0.52 -32.58 -3.26
CA ALA A 767 0.71 -34.03 -3.34
C ALA A 767 -0.59 -34.75 -3.73
N TYR A 768 -1.73 -34.34 -3.16
CA TYR A 768 -3.04 -34.88 -3.55
C TYR A 768 -3.42 -34.50 -4.99
N LEU A 769 -3.28 -33.24 -5.36
CA LEU A 769 -3.77 -32.72 -6.65
C LEU A 769 -2.91 -33.18 -7.83
N HIS A 770 -1.58 -33.21 -7.69
CA HIS A 770 -0.71 -33.79 -8.72
C HIS A 770 -1.03 -35.27 -8.99
N LYS A 771 -1.47 -36.01 -7.97
CA LYS A 771 -1.84 -37.41 -8.12
C LYS A 771 -3.23 -37.59 -8.75
N ASN A 772 -4.22 -36.80 -8.37
CA ASN A 772 -5.63 -37.06 -8.70
C ASN A 772 -6.21 -36.11 -9.77
N HIS A 773 -5.62 -34.92 -9.95
CA HIS A 773 -6.09 -33.86 -10.83
C HIS A 773 -4.90 -33.20 -11.56
N PRO A 774 -4.19 -33.94 -12.44
CA PRO A 774 -3.03 -33.41 -13.15
C PRO A 774 -3.44 -32.19 -13.98
N GLY A 775 -2.79 -31.06 -13.77
CA GLY A 775 -3.13 -29.79 -14.41
C GLY A 775 -3.98 -28.85 -13.55
N PHE A 776 -4.34 -29.21 -12.33
CA PHE A 776 -5.00 -28.31 -11.39
C PHE A 776 -4.01 -27.27 -10.83
N CYS A 777 -4.34 -25.98 -10.88
CA CYS A 777 -3.47 -24.90 -10.37
C CYS A 777 -3.97 -24.28 -9.04
N HIS A 778 -3.03 -23.76 -8.24
CA HIS A 778 -3.35 -22.93 -7.07
C HIS A 778 -3.04 -21.46 -7.32
N THR A 779 -3.99 -20.59 -7.02
CA THR A 779 -3.75 -19.15 -6.97
C THR A 779 -4.09 -18.58 -5.60
N THR A 780 -3.56 -17.39 -5.28
CA THR A 780 -3.92 -16.66 -4.07
C THR A 780 -4.02 -15.17 -4.31
N GLU A 781 -4.59 -14.44 -3.36
CA GLU A 781 -4.65 -12.98 -3.35
C GLU A 781 -3.27 -12.35 -3.13
N GLU A 782 -2.87 -11.41 -3.99
CA GLU A 782 -1.59 -10.66 -3.93
C GLU A 782 -0.34 -11.56 -3.78
N ASN A 783 0.81 -10.98 -3.45
CA ASN A 783 2.12 -11.52 -3.80
C ASN A 783 3.08 -11.68 -2.61
N ALA A 784 2.63 -12.14 -1.45
CA ALA A 784 3.54 -12.54 -0.37
C ALA A 784 4.52 -13.63 -0.85
N GLU A 785 5.81 -13.29 -0.92
CA GLU A 785 6.87 -14.15 -1.44
C GLU A 785 7.02 -15.54 -0.81
N PRO A 786 6.74 -15.76 0.50
CA PRO A 786 7.06 -17.06 1.10
C PRO A 786 6.15 -18.18 0.60
N TYR A 787 5.03 -17.85 -0.05
CA TYR A 787 4.09 -18.82 -0.60
C TYR A 787 4.43 -19.24 -2.04
N LEU A 788 5.55 -18.79 -2.62
CA LEU A 788 5.90 -19.01 -4.02
C LEU A 788 5.91 -20.49 -4.42
N LYS A 789 6.41 -21.38 -3.55
CA LYS A 789 6.40 -22.83 -3.80
C LYS A 789 4.99 -23.42 -3.76
N GLN A 790 4.11 -22.83 -2.95
CA GLN A 790 2.75 -23.30 -2.70
C GLN A 790 1.69 -22.62 -3.60
N MET A 791 2.06 -21.70 -4.47
CA MET A 791 1.12 -20.99 -5.34
C MET A 791 1.67 -20.96 -6.76
N ASP A 792 0.86 -21.35 -7.74
CA ASP A 792 1.21 -21.23 -9.17
C ASP A 792 1.11 -19.80 -9.66
N GLY A 793 0.18 -19.02 -9.09
CA GLY A 793 0.04 -17.61 -9.41
C GLY A 793 -0.59 -16.76 -8.33
N TYR A 794 -0.44 -15.45 -8.51
CA TYR A 794 -0.85 -14.41 -7.59
C TYR A 794 -1.84 -13.49 -8.29
N LEU A 795 -3.05 -13.34 -7.73
CA LEU A 795 -4.02 -12.35 -8.20
C LEU A 795 -3.57 -10.97 -7.71
N VAL A 796 -2.92 -10.23 -8.60
CA VAL A 796 -2.25 -8.96 -8.28
C VAL A 796 -3.18 -7.77 -8.44
N TRP A 797 -4.39 -7.91 -7.92
CA TRP A 797 -5.50 -7.06 -8.31
C TRP A 797 -5.35 -5.60 -7.88
N ARG A 798 -4.62 -5.30 -6.79
CA ARG A 798 -4.36 -3.92 -6.32
C ARG A 798 -3.08 -3.31 -6.85
N TRP A 799 -2.46 -3.90 -7.87
CA TRP A 799 -1.29 -3.34 -8.54
C TRP A 799 -1.69 -2.15 -9.45
N THR A 800 -2.24 -1.11 -8.82
CA THR A 800 -2.89 0.05 -9.44
C THR A 800 -2.47 1.38 -8.84
N ASP A 801 -1.43 1.40 -7.99
CA ASP A 801 -1.00 2.60 -7.28
C ASP A 801 -0.08 3.50 -8.11
N ASN A 802 -0.14 4.81 -7.85
CA ASN A 802 0.81 5.75 -8.43
C ASN A 802 2.23 5.49 -7.87
N GLY A 803 3.25 5.57 -8.73
CA GLY A 803 4.63 5.28 -8.35
C GLY A 803 4.96 3.79 -8.25
N GLN A 804 4.04 2.90 -8.61
CA GLN A 804 4.29 1.47 -8.66
C GLN A 804 5.35 1.11 -9.70
N ILE A 805 6.25 0.21 -9.31
CA ILE A 805 7.35 -0.31 -10.13
C ILE A 805 7.25 -1.84 -10.24
N PRO A 806 7.73 -2.45 -11.32
CA PRO A 806 7.70 -3.90 -11.50
C PRO A 806 8.82 -4.61 -10.69
N LEU A 807 9.01 -4.23 -9.43
CA LEU A 807 10.07 -4.74 -8.57
C LEU A 807 9.90 -6.24 -8.32
N TYR A 808 8.69 -6.67 -7.96
CA TYR A 808 8.40 -8.09 -7.74
C TYR A 808 8.59 -8.92 -9.02
N GLN A 809 8.12 -8.41 -10.16
CA GLN A 809 8.28 -9.05 -11.48
C GLN A 809 9.76 -9.15 -11.85
N SER A 810 10.58 -8.14 -11.54
CA SER A 810 12.02 -8.17 -11.81
C SER A 810 12.78 -9.28 -11.07
N ILE A 811 12.20 -9.80 -10.00
CA ILE A 811 12.77 -10.85 -9.15
C ILE A 811 12.14 -12.21 -9.48
N TYR A 812 10.81 -12.26 -9.65
CA TYR A 812 10.03 -13.49 -9.60
C TYR A 812 9.36 -13.90 -10.93
N SER A 813 9.50 -13.14 -12.02
CA SER A 813 8.93 -13.52 -13.32
C SER A 813 9.41 -14.92 -13.77
N GLY A 814 8.52 -15.67 -14.41
CA GLY A 814 8.70 -17.07 -14.77
C GLY A 814 8.55 -18.08 -13.62
N ARG A 815 8.70 -17.65 -12.35
CA ARG A 815 8.59 -18.51 -11.15
C ARG A 815 7.18 -18.58 -10.60
N ALA A 816 6.38 -17.56 -10.84
CA ALA A 816 4.93 -17.57 -10.65
C ALA A 816 4.27 -16.77 -11.77
N GLN A 817 2.97 -16.99 -11.95
CA GLN A 817 2.16 -16.16 -12.83
C GLN A 817 1.52 -15.02 -12.04
N PHE A 818 1.63 -13.80 -12.54
CA PHE A 818 0.91 -12.65 -11.99
C PHE A 818 -0.39 -12.52 -12.75
N VAL A 819 -1.52 -12.83 -12.11
CA VAL A 819 -2.81 -12.95 -12.77
C VAL A 819 -3.64 -11.70 -12.51
N GLY A 820 -4.09 -11.02 -13.57
CA GLY A 820 -5.17 -10.04 -13.47
C GLY A 820 -4.83 -8.73 -12.73
N ARG A 821 -5.64 -7.70 -12.98
CA ARG A 821 -5.65 -6.43 -12.24
C ARG A 821 -7.05 -5.88 -12.12
N LEU A 822 -7.31 -5.06 -11.10
CA LEU A 822 -8.57 -4.36 -10.96
C LEU A 822 -8.74 -3.26 -12.01
N TYR A 823 -9.88 -3.27 -12.70
CA TYR A 823 -10.30 -2.22 -13.62
C TYR A 823 -11.35 -1.32 -12.99
N ASN A 824 -12.61 -1.39 -13.44
CA ASN A 824 -13.67 -0.45 -13.05
C ASN A 824 -14.80 -1.11 -12.24
N HIS A 825 -14.70 -2.41 -11.97
CA HIS A 825 -15.80 -3.17 -11.34
C HIS A 825 -15.95 -2.95 -9.83
N SER A 826 -15.07 -2.17 -9.19
CA SER A 826 -15.28 -1.65 -7.82
C SER A 826 -15.69 -0.18 -7.82
N HIS A 827 -14.84 0.69 -8.37
CA HIS A 827 -15.15 2.10 -8.59
C HIS A 827 -14.67 2.55 -9.97
N PRO A 828 -15.34 3.55 -10.55
CA PRO A 828 -15.07 4.03 -11.89
C PRO A 828 -13.72 4.75 -12.10
N GLY A 829 -13.13 4.54 -13.27
CA GLY A 829 -12.00 5.28 -13.84
C GLY A 829 -12.31 5.96 -15.18
N GLU A 830 -11.36 6.75 -15.68
CA GLU A 830 -11.39 7.29 -17.05
C GLU A 830 -11.16 6.15 -18.06
N ARG A 831 -11.81 6.22 -19.23
CA ARG A 831 -11.67 5.21 -20.29
C ARG A 831 -10.22 4.94 -20.70
N GLN A 832 -9.39 5.98 -20.75
CA GLN A 832 -7.96 5.89 -21.04
C GLN A 832 -7.24 4.90 -20.11
N SER A 833 -7.67 4.82 -18.84
CA SER A 833 -7.05 3.90 -17.87
C SER A 833 -7.17 2.42 -18.25
N PHE A 834 -8.14 2.02 -19.08
CA PHE A 834 -8.23 0.64 -19.56
C PHE A 834 -7.00 0.26 -20.40
N PHE A 835 -6.64 1.10 -21.37
CA PHE A 835 -5.49 0.89 -22.25
C PHE A 835 -4.18 0.99 -21.46
N SER A 836 -4.06 1.99 -20.59
CA SER A 836 -2.92 2.17 -19.70
C SER A 836 -2.66 0.93 -18.83
N LYS A 837 -3.70 0.40 -18.18
CA LYS A 837 -3.60 -0.80 -17.33
C LYS A 837 -3.23 -2.04 -18.15
N LEU A 838 -3.89 -2.29 -19.28
CA LEU A 838 -3.65 -3.48 -20.09
C LEU A 838 -2.24 -3.48 -20.71
N ALA A 839 -1.79 -2.33 -21.20
CA ALA A 839 -0.43 -2.16 -21.69
C ALA A 839 0.60 -2.37 -20.58
N GLN A 840 0.35 -1.84 -19.38
CA GLN A 840 1.24 -2.03 -18.23
C GLN A 840 1.30 -3.50 -17.79
N GLN A 841 0.17 -4.22 -17.78
CA GLN A 841 0.16 -5.68 -17.52
C GLN A 841 1.02 -6.43 -18.53
N LEU A 842 0.89 -6.10 -19.83
CA LEU A 842 1.63 -6.78 -20.89
C LEU A 842 3.16 -6.58 -20.75
N VAL A 843 3.62 -5.34 -20.57
CA VAL A 843 5.06 -5.06 -20.44
C VAL A 843 5.65 -5.63 -19.14
N ASN A 844 4.83 -5.79 -18.10
CA ASN A 844 5.25 -6.41 -16.84
C ASN A 844 5.09 -7.94 -16.82
N SER A 845 4.84 -8.60 -17.98
CA SER A 845 4.69 -10.06 -18.07
C SER A 845 3.50 -10.64 -17.28
N GLU A 846 2.52 -9.82 -16.93
CA GLU A 846 1.33 -10.26 -16.22
C GLU A 846 0.38 -10.97 -17.19
N GLN A 847 -0.44 -11.90 -16.68
CA GLN A 847 -1.59 -12.40 -17.42
C GLN A 847 -2.67 -11.33 -17.40
N LEU A 848 -3.14 -10.98 -18.59
CA LEU A 848 -3.92 -9.78 -18.83
C LEU A 848 -5.30 -9.85 -18.18
N GLY A 849 -5.93 -8.69 -18.01
CA GLY A 849 -7.35 -8.59 -17.66
C GLY A 849 -7.62 -8.73 -16.17
N TRP A 850 -8.57 -9.61 -15.82
CA TRP A 850 -9.40 -9.59 -14.60
C TRP A 850 -10.41 -8.43 -14.56
N PHE A 851 -10.76 -7.90 -15.73
CA PHE A 851 -11.92 -7.05 -15.91
C PHE A 851 -13.21 -7.88 -16.07
N MET A 852 -14.36 -7.22 -16.01
CA MET A 852 -15.66 -7.88 -16.19
C MET A 852 -15.92 -8.13 -17.68
N LEU A 853 -16.79 -9.07 -18.01
CA LEU A 853 -17.16 -9.34 -19.41
C LEU A 853 -17.68 -8.08 -20.13
N SER A 854 -18.34 -7.15 -19.43
CA SER A 854 -18.82 -5.90 -19.99
C SER A 854 -17.72 -5.02 -20.58
N ASP A 855 -16.48 -5.09 -20.06
CA ASP A 855 -15.35 -4.29 -20.56
C ASP A 855 -14.89 -4.72 -21.97
N VAL A 856 -15.20 -5.96 -22.38
CA VAL A 856 -14.79 -6.54 -23.68
C VAL A 856 -15.93 -7.17 -24.47
N ARG A 857 -17.18 -7.03 -24.01
CA ARG A 857 -18.34 -7.55 -24.73
C ARG A 857 -18.61 -6.73 -25.98
N GLU A 858 -18.47 -5.41 -25.87
CA GLU A 858 -18.76 -4.46 -26.93
C GLU A 858 -17.77 -4.55 -28.09
N ALA A 859 -18.26 -4.32 -29.31
CA ALA A 859 -17.44 -4.30 -30.52
C ALA A 859 -16.67 -2.99 -30.65
N ASP A 860 -15.72 -2.73 -29.76
CA ASP A 860 -14.93 -1.51 -29.69
C ASP A 860 -13.42 -1.76 -29.69
N ASP A 861 -12.66 -0.67 -29.59
CA ASP A 861 -11.21 -0.66 -29.48
C ASP A 861 -10.68 -1.32 -28.20
N ARG A 862 -11.43 -1.41 -27.09
CA ARG A 862 -11.02 -2.14 -25.87
C ARG A 862 -10.96 -3.64 -26.17
N ARG A 863 -11.99 -4.16 -26.84
CA ARG A 863 -12.03 -5.56 -27.27
C ARG A 863 -10.95 -5.87 -28.29
N LEU A 864 -10.76 -5.00 -29.29
CA LEU A 864 -9.69 -5.16 -30.29
C LEU A 864 -8.30 -5.09 -29.66
N PHE A 865 -8.03 -4.08 -28.83
CA PHE A 865 -6.74 -3.93 -28.16
C PHE A 865 -6.44 -5.11 -27.23
N THR A 866 -7.47 -5.64 -26.55
CA THR A 866 -7.37 -6.89 -25.78
C THR A 866 -6.95 -8.07 -26.66
N LYS A 867 -7.62 -8.28 -27.80
CA LYS A 867 -7.24 -9.35 -28.75
C LYS A 867 -5.79 -9.19 -29.20
N LYS A 868 -5.37 -7.99 -29.60
CA LYS A 868 -3.98 -7.72 -30.00
C LYS A 868 -3.00 -8.05 -28.88
N ALA A 869 -3.24 -7.55 -27.68
CA ALA A 869 -2.38 -7.79 -26.51
C ALA A 869 -2.28 -9.28 -26.13
N MET A 870 -3.37 -10.06 -26.24
CA MET A 870 -3.34 -11.50 -26.01
C MET A 870 -2.38 -12.22 -26.97
N HIS A 871 -2.45 -11.91 -28.27
CA HIS A 871 -1.58 -12.53 -29.28
C HIS A 871 -0.13 -12.09 -29.13
N VAL A 872 0.11 -10.81 -28.82
CA VAL A 872 1.46 -10.31 -28.50
C VAL A 872 2.02 -11.03 -27.28
N ARG A 873 1.26 -11.13 -26.18
CA ARG A 873 1.69 -11.86 -24.98
C ARG A 873 2.06 -13.30 -25.31
N HIS A 874 1.20 -14.00 -26.04
CA HIS A 874 1.43 -15.39 -26.44
C HIS A 874 2.75 -15.55 -27.22
N ALA A 875 3.04 -14.63 -28.16
CA ALA A 875 4.29 -14.64 -28.91
C ALA A 875 5.55 -14.36 -28.06
N LEU A 876 5.39 -13.74 -26.89
CA LEU A 876 6.48 -13.37 -25.98
C LEU A 876 6.67 -14.33 -24.81
N LEU A 877 5.87 -15.42 -24.72
CA LEU A 877 5.93 -16.41 -23.63
C LEU A 877 7.33 -16.97 -23.37
N TYR A 878 8.18 -17.09 -24.39
CA TYR A 878 9.56 -17.54 -24.23
C TYR A 878 10.33 -16.65 -23.24
N TRP A 879 10.21 -15.33 -23.33
CA TRP A 879 10.87 -14.41 -22.39
C TRP A 879 10.10 -14.30 -21.07
N PHE A 880 8.77 -14.29 -21.11
CA PHE A 880 7.94 -14.13 -19.92
C PHE A 880 7.96 -15.35 -18.98
N ASN A 881 8.03 -16.57 -19.51
CA ASN A 881 8.06 -17.79 -18.71
C ASN A 881 9.48 -18.29 -18.42
N CYS A 882 10.46 -17.95 -19.26
CA CYS A 882 11.82 -18.51 -19.15
C CYS A 882 12.92 -17.47 -18.98
N GLY A 883 12.65 -16.21 -19.30
CA GLY A 883 13.64 -15.14 -19.29
C GLY A 883 13.74 -14.40 -17.96
N ARG A 884 14.64 -13.42 -17.95
CA ARG A 884 14.81 -12.47 -16.84
C ARG A 884 14.40 -11.08 -17.32
N MET A 885 13.63 -10.36 -16.51
CA MET A 885 13.38 -8.95 -16.75
C MET A 885 14.67 -8.15 -16.53
N LEU A 886 14.97 -7.24 -17.45
CA LEU A 886 16.10 -6.32 -17.39
C LEU A 886 15.68 -4.97 -16.81
N ALA A 887 16.65 -4.09 -16.58
CA ALA A 887 16.38 -2.72 -16.16
C ALA A 887 15.43 -2.01 -17.15
N PRO A 888 14.60 -1.07 -16.66
CA PRO A 888 13.77 -0.23 -17.53
C PRO A 888 14.58 0.49 -18.60
N ILE A 889 13.94 0.76 -19.75
CA ILE A 889 14.59 1.47 -20.85
C ILE A 889 14.57 2.97 -20.55
N ASP A 890 15.75 3.59 -20.60
CA ASP A 890 15.88 5.04 -20.54
C ASP A 890 15.58 5.69 -21.88
N PHE A 891 14.99 6.89 -21.84
CA PHE A 891 14.71 7.69 -23.03
C PHE A 891 15.40 9.05 -22.89
N GLY A 892 16.27 9.39 -23.84
CA GLY A 892 17.19 10.54 -23.72
C GLY A 892 16.49 11.90 -23.80
N SER A 893 15.22 11.89 -24.22
CA SER A 893 14.29 13.04 -24.24
C SER A 893 13.16 12.81 -23.24
N THR A 894 12.50 13.88 -22.78
CA THR A 894 11.31 13.79 -21.90
C THR A 894 10.23 12.93 -22.55
N MET A 895 10.05 11.70 -22.07
CA MET A 895 8.96 10.81 -22.45
C MET A 895 7.63 11.49 -22.17
N LYS A 896 6.70 11.47 -23.13
CA LYS A 896 5.34 11.98 -22.92
C LYS A 896 4.69 11.15 -21.80
N MET A 897 4.18 11.83 -20.79
CA MET A 897 3.50 11.22 -19.65
C MET A 897 2.00 11.43 -19.77
N GLU A 898 1.23 10.45 -19.34
CA GLU A 898 -0.20 10.56 -19.11
C GLU A 898 -0.53 10.44 -17.62
N GLN A 899 -1.70 10.93 -17.23
CA GLN A 899 -2.15 10.87 -15.84
C GLN A 899 -3.66 10.59 -15.70
N PRO A 900 -4.17 9.51 -16.33
CA PRO A 900 -5.59 9.20 -16.28
C PRO A 900 -6.03 8.83 -14.86
N LYS A 901 -7.29 9.11 -14.53
CA LYS A 901 -7.91 8.60 -13.29
C LYS A 901 -8.13 7.10 -13.44
N TRP A 902 -7.38 6.30 -12.70
CA TRP A 902 -7.58 4.86 -12.62
C TRP A 902 -8.73 4.56 -11.66
N GLY A 903 -9.70 3.76 -12.13
CA GLY A 903 -10.71 3.16 -11.26
C GLY A 903 -10.11 2.08 -10.37
N GLY A 904 -10.92 1.53 -9.46
CA GLY A 904 -10.53 0.41 -8.62
C GLY A 904 -10.93 0.57 -7.16
N ASN A 905 -10.15 0.04 -6.23
CA ASN A 905 -10.51 0.06 -4.80
C ASN A 905 -10.38 1.48 -4.23
N VAL A 906 -9.29 2.16 -4.58
CA VAL A 906 -9.04 3.56 -4.27
C VAL A 906 -8.77 4.30 -5.59
N PRO A 907 -9.80 4.91 -6.21
CA PRO A 907 -9.61 5.65 -7.45
C PRO A 907 -8.61 6.78 -7.29
N GLN A 908 -7.62 6.84 -8.18
CA GLN A 908 -6.54 7.83 -8.09
C GLN A 908 -5.99 8.18 -9.48
N ARG A 909 -5.28 9.30 -9.57
CA ARG A 909 -4.55 9.68 -10.79
C ARG A 909 -3.19 9.00 -10.80
N VAL A 910 -2.94 8.19 -11.83
CA VAL A 910 -1.69 7.42 -11.97
C VAL A 910 -0.86 8.02 -13.10
N ARG A 911 0.36 8.46 -12.79
CA ARG A 911 1.28 9.02 -13.77
C ARG A 911 2.13 7.91 -14.38
N MET A 912 2.10 7.77 -15.70
CA MET A 912 2.89 6.75 -16.41
C MET A 912 3.26 7.22 -17.83
N PRO A 913 4.29 6.63 -18.47
CA PRO A 913 4.66 6.98 -19.83
C PRO A 913 3.58 6.53 -20.83
N VAL A 914 3.35 7.34 -21.88
CA VAL A 914 2.43 7.00 -22.98
C VAL A 914 2.93 5.80 -23.78
N ILE A 915 4.25 5.63 -23.89
CA ILE A 915 4.86 4.41 -24.42
C ILE A 915 5.29 3.54 -23.23
N ALA A 916 4.43 2.60 -22.86
CA ALA A 916 4.76 1.57 -21.89
C ALA A 916 5.83 0.64 -22.48
N ASN A 917 6.82 0.25 -21.68
CA ASN A 917 7.94 -0.53 -22.18
C ASN A 917 8.54 -1.48 -21.14
N SER A 918 9.28 -2.47 -21.63
CA SER A 918 10.09 -3.38 -20.81
C SER A 918 11.21 -4.00 -21.65
N ALA A 919 12.24 -4.51 -20.98
CA ALA A 919 13.32 -5.27 -21.59
C ALA A 919 13.50 -6.62 -20.88
N TRP A 920 13.83 -7.65 -21.63
CA TRP A 920 13.94 -9.02 -21.16
C TRP A 920 15.12 -9.73 -21.82
N GLU A 921 15.76 -10.64 -21.08
CA GLU A 921 16.79 -11.53 -21.62
C GLU A 921 16.29 -12.98 -21.56
N GLY A 922 16.34 -13.67 -22.69
CA GLY A 922 15.95 -15.06 -22.81
C GLY A 922 17.08 -16.02 -22.43
N PRO A 923 16.77 -17.31 -22.18
CA PRO A 923 17.76 -18.35 -21.87
C PRO A 923 18.93 -18.50 -22.86
N ASP A 924 18.74 -18.12 -24.13
CA ASP A 924 19.77 -18.17 -25.19
C ASP A 924 20.58 -16.87 -25.30
N GLY A 925 20.40 -15.93 -24.36
CA GLY A 925 21.04 -14.62 -24.37
C GLY A 925 20.46 -13.63 -25.40
N SER A 926 19.35 -13.99 -26.08
CA SER A 926 18.61 -13.03 -26.91
C SER A 926 17.88 -12.02 -26.02
N ARG A 927 17.89 -10.74 -26.40
CA ARG A 927 17.16 -9.71 -25.66
C ARG A 927 15.93 -9.25 -26.42
N MET A 928 14.82 -9.09 -25.71
CA MET A 928 13.56 -8.59 -26.25
C MET A 928 13.22 -7.26 -25.58
N LEU A 929 12.88 -6.26 -26.38
CA LEU A 929 12.36 -4.98 -25.93
C LEU A 929 10.96 -4.83 -26.48
N LEU A 930 10.01 -4.51 -25.61
CA LEU A 930 8.60 -4.34 -25.97
C LEU A 930 8.21 -2.88 -25.75
N PHE A 931 7.53 -2.29 -26.75
CA PHE A 931 6.97 -0.95 -26.70
C PHE A 931 5.48 -1.00 -27.04
N VAL A 932 4.65 -0.33 -26.24
CA VAL A 932 3.19 -0.29 -26.40
C VAL A 932 2.70 1.14 -26.25
N ASN A 933 2.04 1.67 -27.27
CA ASN A 933 1.39 2.98 -27.16
C ASN A 933 0.04 2.82 -26.46
N THR A 934 -0.16 3.52 -25.34
CA THR A 934 -1.40 3.45 -24.56
C THR A 934 -2.50 4.37 -25.07
N GLN A 935 -2.20 5.31 -25.96
CA GLN A 935 -3.13 6.32 -26.46
C GLN A 935 -3.64 5.99 -27.86
N SER A 936 -4.75 6.60 -28.26
CA SER A 936 -5.30 6.52 -29.62
C SER A 936 -4.54 7.40 -30.63
N SER A 937 -3.76 8.37 -30.16
CA SER A 937 -2.88 9.21 -30.99
C SER A 937 -1.50 8.57 -31.15
N GLU A 938 -0.82 8.91 -32.25
CA GLU A 938 0.59 8.58 -32.43
C GLU A 938 1.47 9.17 -31.30
N SER A 939 2.55 8.47 -30.95
CA SER A 939 3.55 8.96 -30.00
C SER A 939 4.93 8.43 -30.37
N SER A 940 5.95 9.23 -30.05
CA SER A 940 7.34 8.89 -30.32
C SER A 940 8.23 9.08 -29.10
N ALA A 941 9.27 8.27 -28.98
CA ALA A 941 10.33 8.42 -27.98
C ALA A 941 11.66 7.89 -28.50
N VAL A 942 12.78 8.43 -28.01
CA VAL A 942 14.13 8.02 -28.41
C VAL A 942 14.78 7.24 -27.27
N PRO A 943 14.87 5.91 -27.35
CA PRO A 943 15.49 5.10 -26.30
C PRO A 943 17.02 5.28 -26.30
N VAL A 944 17.63 5.29 -25.12
CA VAL A 944 19.08 5.30 -24.93
C VAL A 944 19.53 3.86 -24.75
N LEU A 945 19.95 3.24 -25.86
CA LEU A 945 20.32 1.83 -25.89
C LEU A 945 21.56 1.64 -26.77
N ASP A 946 22.56 0.97 -26.21
CA ASP A 946 23.71 0.50 -26.96
C ASP A 946 23.61 -1.01 -27.21
N SER A 947 23.91 -1.41 -28.45
CA SER A 947 23.94 -2.81 -28.84
C SER A 947 25.07 -3.07 -29.82
N ALA A 948 25.92 -4.06 -29.50
CA ALA A 948 26.95 -4.54 -30.42
C ALA A 948 26.39 -5.46 -31.50
N LYS A 949 25.22 -6.07 -31.28
CA LYS A 949 24.58 -7.04 -32.20
C LYS A 949 23.54 -6.40 -33.11
N GLY A 950 23.17 -5.15 -32.85
CA GLY A 950 22.03 -4.48 -33.49
C GLY A 950 20.68 -5.10 -33.11
N PHE A 951 19.61 -4.49 -33.61
CA PHE A 951 18.23 -4.85 -33.30
C PHE A 951 17.48 -5.31 -34.55
N TRP A 952 16.75 -6.40 -34.43
CA TRP A 952 15.69 -6.77 -35.38
C TRP A 952 14.38 -6.17 -34.92
N ILE A 953 13.92 -5.13 -35.61
CA ILE A 953 12.75 -4.34 -35.26
C ILE A 953 11.52 -4.93 -35.93
N CYS A 954 10.58 -5.40 -35.11
CA CYS A 954 9.31 -5.97 -35.54
C CYS A 954 8.20 -4.94 -35.35
N ARG A 955 7.49 -4.58 -36.44
CA ARG A 955 6.44 -3.55 -36.41
C ARG A 955 5.08 -4.12 -36.78
N GLU A 956 4.04 -3.66 -36.10
CA GLU A 956 2.65 -4.00 -36.44
C GLU A 956 2.35 -3.67 -37.91
N GLY A 957 1.87 -4.68 -38.66
CA GLY A 957 1.53 -4.58 -40.08
C GLY A 957 2.70 -4.75 -41.08
N ALA A 958 3.96 -4.75 -40.62
CA ALA A 958 5.10 -4.95 -41.51
C ALA A 958 5.22 -6.40 -42.04
N GLY A 959 5.82 -6.56 -43.22
CA GLY A 959 5.99 -7.88 -43.87
C GLY A 959 7.11 -8.73 -43.26
N ALA A 960 8.18 -8.11 -42.80
CA ALA A 960 9.40 -8.74 -42.26
C ALA A 960 10.06 -7.81 -41.21
N PRO A 961 10.86 -8.35 -40.27
CA PRO A 961 11.60 -7.53 -39.31
C PRO A 961 12.71 -6.74 -40.02
N VAL A 962 12.96 -5.52 -39.57
CA VAL A 962 14.00 -4.63 -40.13
C VAL A 962 15.22 -4.62 -39.22
N PHE A 963 16.40 -4.88 -39.76
CA PHE A 963 17.63 -4.78 -38.99
C PHE A 963 18.07 -3.32 -38.85
N SER A 964 18.51 -2.94 -37.64
CA SER A 964 19.15 -1.65 -37.38
C SER A 964 20.37 -1.84 -36.49
N ALA A 965 21.52 -1.33 -36.93
CA ALA A 965 22.77 -1.41 -36.15
C ALA A 965 22.76 -0.50 -34.90
N LYS A 966 21.91 0.54 -34.90
CA LYS A 966 21.73 1.48 -33.78
C LYS A 966 20.26 1.52 -33.36
N ALA A 967 19.97 1.93 -32.14
CA ALA A 967 18.59 2.14 -31.69
C ALA A 967 17.97 3.35 -32.43
N PRO A 968 16.93 3.18 -33.27
CA PRO A 968 16.21 4.30 -33.86
C PRO A 968 15.23 4.92 -32.86
N ALA A 969 14.58 6.03 -33.26
CA ALA A 969 13.38 6.49 -32.55
C ALA A 969 12.26 5.43 -32.66
N VAL A 970 11.53 5.24 -31.56
CA VAL A 970 10.31 4.43 -31.51
C VAL A 970 9.14 5.36 -31.84
N THR A 971 8.49 5.17 -32.99
CA THR A 971 7.30 5.93 -33.41
C THR A 971 6.13 4.98 -33.60
N LEU A 972 5.14 5.07 -32.72
CA LEU A 972 4.01 4.14 -32.64
C LEU A 972 2.70 4.86 -32.93
N LYS A 973 1.93 4.35 -33.90
CA LYS A 973 0.51 4.70 -34.07
C LYS A 973 -0.27 4.39 -32.78
N GLY A 974 -1.45 4.99 -32.65
CA GLY A 974 -2.28 4.78 -31.47
C GLY A 974 -2.62 3.30 -31.24
N LEU A 975 -2.49 2.84 -30.00
CA LEU A 975 -2.80 1.48 -29.57
C LEU A 975 -2.03 0.37 -30.31
N ASN A 976 -0.85 0.69 -30.85
CA ASN A 976 0.03 -0.24 -31.55
C ASN A 976 1.18 -0.78 -30.68
N PHE A 977 1.77 -1.86 -31.18
CA PHE A 977 2.88 -2.58 -30.56
C PHE A 977 4.12 -2.58 -31.47
N GLU A 978 5.31 -2.49 -30.87
CA GLU A 978 6.60 -2.71 -31.54
C GLU A 978 7.48 -3.56 -30.63
N VAL A 979 8.18 -4.54 -31.23
CA VAL A 979 9.06 -5.46 -30.49
C VAL A 979 10.43 -5.49 -31.15
N TRP A 980 11.49 -5.28 -30.39
CA TRP A 980 12.86 -5.38 -30.88
C TRP A 980 13.52 -6.62 -30.32
N ILE A 981 14.26 -7.34 -31.16
CA ILE A 981 15.00 -8.54 -30.75
C ILE A 981 16.47 -8.37 -31.09
N GLU A 982 17.31 -8.43 -30.06
CA GLU A 982 18.77 -8.47 -30.17
C GLU A 982 19.24 -9.94 -30.17
N GLY A 983 20.09 -10.30 -31.14
CA GLY A 983 20.81 -11.57 -31.16
C GLY A 983 20.10 -12.78 -31.77
N SER A 984 18.84 -12.69 -32.21
CA SER A 984 18.16 -13.80 -32.91
C SER A 984 17.20 -13.31 -34.00
N LYS A 985 17.58 -13.48 -35.27
CA LYS A 985 16.73 -13.17 -36.43
C LYS A 985 15.51 -14.08 -36.50
N ASP A 986 15.66 -15.37 -36.20
CA ASP A 986 14.56 -16.35 -36.31
C ASP A 986 13.44 -16.05 -35.31
N ARG A 987 13.80 -15.65 -34.08
CA ARG A 987 12.83 -15.16 -33.11
C ARG A 987 12.14 -13.89 -33.59
N ALA A 988 12.87 -12.98 -34.22
CA ALA A 988 12.29 -11.77 -34.82
C ALA A 988 11.29 -12.08 -35.93
N VAL A 989 11.61 -13.05 -36.80
CA VAL A 989 10.68 -13.53 -37.83
C VAL A 989 9.41 -14.12 -37.20
N ALA A 990 9.55 -14.92 -36.14
CA ALA A 990 8.40 -15.49 -35.44
C ALA A 990 7.51 -14.42 -34.80
N VAL A 991 8.10 -13.41 -34.13
CA VAL A 991 7.35 -12.29 -33.54
C VAL A 991 6.72 -11.40 -34.61
N GLN A 992 7.43 -11.11 -35.70
CA GLN A 992 6.89 -10.32 -36.81
C GLN A 992 5.67 -10.97 -37.45
N LYS A 993 5.62 -12.31 -37.56
CA LYS A 993 4.44 -13.03 -38.06
C LYS A 993 3.20 -12.70 -37.22
N THR A 994 3.34 -12.63 -35.91
CA THR A 994 2.28 -12.22 -34.99
C THR A 994 1.92 -10.74 -35.19
N LEU A 995 2.89 -9.83 -35.20
CA LEU A 995 2.63 -8.39 -35.38
C LEU A 995 2.00 -8.05 -36.74
N ARG A 996 2.29 -8.84 -37.78
CA ARG A 996 1.58 -8.76 -39.06
C ARG A 996 0.13 -9.25 -38.94
N LYS A 997 -0.10 -10.37 -38.25
CA LYS A 997 -1.43 -10.95 -38.03
C LYS A 997 -2.34 -10.00 -37.25
N ILE A 998 -1.86 -9.40 -36.16
CA ILE A 998 -2.72 -8.55 -35.32
C ILE A 998 -3.20 -7.27 -36.03
N ALA A 999 -2.46 -6.81 -37.04
CA ALA A 999 -2.83 -5.62 -37.83
C ALA A 999 -4.08 -5.85 -38.68
N SER A 1000 -4.43 -7.11 -38.99
CA SER A 1000 -5.65 -7.45 -39.72
C SER A 1000 -6.85 -7.73 -38.81
N PHE A 1001 -6.69 -7.66 -37.49
CA PHE A 1001 -7.81 -7.88 -36.57
C PHE A 1001 -8.79 -6.70 -36.62
N ASP A 1002 -10.08 -7.02 -36.69
CA ASP A 1002 -11.16 -6.07 -36.53
C ASP A 1002 -11.82 -6.19 -35.15
N VAL A 1003 -12.68 -5.23 -34.83
CA VAL A 1003 -13.38 -5.20 -33.54
C VAL A 1003 -14.27 -6.41 -33.33
N GLY A 1004 -14.67 -7.17 -34.35
CA GLY A 1004 -15.55 -8.34 -34.30
C GLY A 1004 -17.03 -7.97 -34.45
N LYS A 1005 -17.91 -8.98 -34.51
CA LYS A 1005 -19.36 -8.76 -34.51
C LYS A 1005 -19.85 -8.28 -33.13
N PRO A 1006 -20.87 -7.41 -33.05
CA PRO A 1006 -21.53 -7.13 -31.77
C PRO A 1006 -22.05 -8.44 -31.16
N ILE A 1007 -21.80 -8.65 -29.88
CA ILE A 1007 -22.41 -9.76 -29.15
C ILE A 1007 -23.86 -9.35 -28.92
N ARG A 1008 -24.74 -9.75 -29.84
CA ARG A 1008 -26.18 -9.61 -29.61
C ARG A 1008 -26.50 -10.47 -28.40
N LEU A 1009 -26.93 -9.84 -27.31
CA LEU A 1009 -27.53 -10.57 -26.20
C LEU A 1009 -28.63 -11.43 -26.81
N ALA A 1010 -28.46 -12.75 -26.80
CA ALA A 1010 -29.50 -13.70 -27.15
C ALA A 1010 -30.60 -13.73 -26.06
N ILE A 1011 -30.76 -12.63 -25.31
CA ILE A 1011 -31.84 -12.48 -24.36
C ILE A 1011 -33.07 -12.12 -25.17
N LYS A 1012 -33.88 -13.14 -25.45
CA LYS A 1012 -35.31 -12.93 -25.65
C LYS A 1012 -35.86 -12.41 -24.33
N PHE A 1013 -35.86 -11.08 -24.16
CA PHE A 1013 -36.72 -10.47 -23.14
C PHE A 1013 -38.15 -10.90 -23.44
N ALA A 1014 -38.97 -11.10 -22.40
CA ALA A 1014 -40.36 -11.52 -22.60
C ALA A 1014 -41.01 -10.58 -23.63
N GLY A 1015 -41.71 -11.14 -24.62
CA GLY A 1015 -42.27 -10.39 -25.74
C GLY A 1015 -43.44 -9.49 -25.33
N ARG A 1016 -43.19 -8.50 -24.47
CA ARG A 1016 -44.17 -7.48 -24.09
C ARG A 1016 -44.31 -6.51 -25.26
N LYS A 1017 -45.46 -6.53 -25.92
CA LYS A 1017 -45.88 -5.51 -26.87
C LYS A 1017 -46.80 -4.54 -26.13
N THR A 1018 -46.53 -3.24 -26.21
CA THR A 1018 -47.34 -2.23 -25.55
C THR A 1018 -47.56 -1.06 -26.51
N VAL A 1019 -48.81 -0.62 -26.64
CA VAL A 1019 -49.14 0.62 -27.35
C VAL A 1019 -48.54 1.77 -26.54
N GLY A 1020 -47.68 2.56 -27.16
CA GLY A 1020 -47.07 3.69 -26.50
C GLY A 1020 -48.13 4.74 -26.14
N VAL A 1021 -48.07 5.25 -24.92
CA VAL A 1021 -48.79 6.45 -24.47
C VAL A 1021 -47.78 7.60 -24.32
N PRO A 1022 -47.91 8.71 -25.07
CA PRO A 1022 -47.07 9.90 -24.92
C PRO A 1022 -47.18 10.50 -23.52
N ASP A 1023 -46.11 11.11 -23.04
CA ASP A 1023 -45.95 11.73 -21.71
C ASP A 1023 -46.19 10.83 -20.48
N LYS A 1024 -46.58 9.56 -20.67
CA LYS A 1024 -46.61 8.53 -19.62
C LYS A 1024 -45.19 8.10 -19.26
N PHE A 1025 -44.90 8.04 -17.96
CA PHE A 1025 -43.68 7.41 -17.47
C PHE A 1025 -43.77 5.89 -17.47
N TYR A 1026 -42.78 5.26 -18.11
CA TYR A 1026 -42.50 3.83 -18.03
C TYR A 1026 -41.46 3.59 -16.94
N THR A 1027 -41.84 2.80 -15.95
CA THR A 1027 -41.10 2.50 -14.70
C THR A 1027 -40.53 1.08 -14.74
N PRO A 1028 -39.73 0.64 -13.74
CA PRO A 1028 -39.30 -0.76 -13.67
C PRO A 1028 -40.43 -1.80 -13.78
N ALA A 1029 -41.62 -1.50 -13.29
CA ALA A 1029 -42.81 -2.35 -13.41
C ALA A 1029 -43.27 -2.54 -14.88
N ASP A 1030 -42.92 -1.61 -15.76
CA ASP A 1030 -43.22 -1.67 -17.19
C ASP A 1030 -42.15 -2.42 -18.00
N SER A 1031 -41.01 -2.78 -17.38
CA SER A 1031 -39.90 -3.43 -18.08
C SER A 1031 -40.23 -4.86 -18.53
N ALA A 1032 -39.64 -5.28 -19.65
CA ALA A 1032 -39.65 -6.65 -20.17
C ALA A 1032 -38.47 -7.50 -19.65
N GLY A 1033 -37.50 -6.83 -19.03
CA GLY A 1033 -36.38 -7.43 -18.31
C GLY A 1033 -35.17 -6.51 -18.29
N ASN A 1034 -34.13 -6.95 -17.59
CA ASN A 1034 -32.92 -6.17 -17.38
C ASN A 1034 -31.70 -7.08 -17.23
N LEU A 1035 -30.51 -6.49 -17.35
CA LEU A 1035 -29.24 -7.18 -17.24
C LEU A 1035 -28.17 -6.24 -16.68
N TYR A 1036 -27.31 -6.77 -15.79
CA TYR A 1036 -26.27 -6.02 -15.06
C TYR A 1036 -26.80 -4.80 -14.27
N CYS A 1037 -28.08 -4.82 -13.94
CA CYS A 1037 -28.73 -3.92 -12.98
C CYS A 1037 -29.84 -4.69 -12.25
N ASN A 1038 -30.46 -4.10 -11.24
CA ASN A 1038 -31.60 -4.71 -10.56
C ASN A 1038 -32.71 -3.66 -10.38
N ALA A 1039 -33.96 -4.06 -10.60
CA ALA A 1039 -35.10 -3.30 -10.09
C ALA A 1039 -35.09 -3.36 -8.56
N THR A 1040 -35.42 -2.25 -7.90
CA THR A 1040 -35.65 -2.26 -6.46
C THR A 1040 -36.89 -3.07 -6.11
N ALA A 1041 -36.97 -3.55 -4.86
CA ALA A 1041 -38.08 -4.39 -4.41
C ALA A 1041 -39.46 -3.70 -4.54
N ASP A 1042 -39.49 -2.37 -4.47
CA ASP A 1042 -40.66 -1.51 -4.68
C ASP A 1042 -40.87 -1.09 -6.15
N ASN A 1043 -40.03 -1.56 -7.09
CA ASN A 1043 -40.04 -1.20 -8.50
C ASN A 1043 -39.96 0.31 -8.80
N HIS A 1044 -39.42 1.11 -7.88
CA HIS A 1044 -39.30 2.56 -8.09
C HIS A 1044 -38.13 2.96 -9.01
N HIS A 1045 -37.06 2.18 -9.06
CA HIS A 1045 -35.95 2.41 -9.99
C HIS A 1045 -35.14 1.13 -10.27
N PHE A 1046 -34.34 1.18 -11.33
CA PHE A 1046 -33.20 0.29 -11.51
C PHE A 1046 -31.98 0.90 -10.81
N GLY A 1047 -31.35 0.11 -9.94
CA GLY A 1047 -30.09 0.43 -9.28
C GLY A 1047 -29.06 -0.69 -9.48
N TRP A 1048 -27.91 -0.59 -8.81
CA TRP A 1048 -26.78 -1.52 -9.00
C TRP A 1048 -26.37 -1.69 -10.46
N ILE A 1049 -26.48 -0.60 -11.23
CA ILE A 1049 -26.16 -0.53 -12.66
C ILE A 1049 -24.63 -0.66 -12.83
N GLN A 1050 -24.19 -1.70 -13.55
CA GLN A 1050 -22.81 -1.87 -13.99
C GLN A 1050 -22.62 -1.30 -15.40
N ASP A 1051 -21.38 -1.05 -15.81
CA ASP A 1051 -21.07 -0.63 -17.20
C ASP A 1051 -21.62 -1.67 -18.19
N GLY A 1052 -22.33 -1.20 -19.22
CA GLY A 1052 -23.01 -2.04 -20.20
C GLY A 1052 -24.33 -2.65 -19.72
N ALA A 1053 -24.91 -2.20 -18.61
CA ALA A 1053 -26.23 -2.62 -18.18
C ALA A 1053 -27.29 -2.29 -19.24
N VAL A 1054 -28.28 -3.18 -19.37
CA VAL A 1054 -29.41 -2.97 -20.29
C VAL A 1054 -30.74 -3.13 -19.58
N ILE A 1055 -31.68 -2.26 -19.92
CA ILE A 1055 -33.07 -2.27 -19.45
C ILE A 1055 -33.96 -2.34 -20.69
N SER A 1056 -34.65 -3.46 -20.88
CA SER A 1056 -35.59 -3.64 -21.97
C SER A 1056 -37.01 -3.31 -21.53
N TYR A 1057 -37.72 -2.55 -22.36
CA TYR A 1057 -39.15 -2.28 -22.22
C TYR A 1057 -39.99 -3.04 -23.27
N GLY A 1058 -39.38 -3.99 -23.99
CA GLY A 1058 -40.05 -4.75 -25.05
C GLY A 1058 -40.36 -3.90 -26.28
N THR A 1059 -41.37 -4.30 -27.05
CA THR A 1059 -41.82 -3.53 -28.22
C THR A 1059 -42.78 -2.42 -27.79
N ILE A 1060 -42.44 -1.17 -28.07
CA ILE A 1060 -43.29 0.00 -27.92
C ILE A 1060 -43.71 0.47 -29.31
N ASP A 1061 -45.02 0.63 -29.54
CA ASP A 1061 -45.54 1.26 -30.75
C ASP A 1061 -45.69 2.77 -30.53
N PHE A 1062 -44.85 3.56 -31.21
CA PHE A 1062 -44.84 5.02 -31.12
C PHE A 1062 -45.88 5.70 -32.03
N GLY A 1063 -46.75 4.95 -32.72
CA GLY A 1063 -47.80 5.51 -33.56
C GLY A 1063 -47.29 6.19 -34.83
N LYS A 1064 -48.20 6.90 -35.53
CA LYS A 1064 -47.91 7.55 -36.82
C LYS A 1064 -47.24 8.92 -36.68
N THR A 1065 -47.56 9.68 -35.63
CA THR A 1065 -46.97 11.00 -35.30
C THR A 1065 -45.53 10.86 -34.81
N GLY A 1066 -45.24 9.77 -34.08
CA GLY A 1066 -43.92 9.33 -33.67
C GLY A 1066 -43.32 10.11 -32.50
N ALA A 1067 -42.38 9.49 -31.77
CA ALA A 1067 -41.68 10.19 -30.70
C ALA A 1067 -40.64 11.17 -31.26
N ARG A 1068 -40.71 12.44 -30.85
CA ARG A 1068 -39.75 13.52 -31.16
C ARG A 1068 -38.80 13.86 -30.02
N GLY A 1069 -39.08 13.36 -28.81
CA GLY A 1069 -38.20 13.54 -27.66
C GLY A 1069 -38.34 12.42 -26.65
N ILE A 1070 -37.23 12.11 -25.98
CA ILE A 1070 -37.18 11.16 -24.87
C ILE A 1070 -36.76 11.94 -23.63
N THR A 1071 -37.39 11.65 -22.50
CA THR A 1071 -36.97 12.17 -21.20
C THR A 1071 -36.76 11.00 -20.27
N VAL A 1072 -35.60 10.94 -19.62
CA VAL A 1072 -35.27 9.95 -18.59
C VAL A 1072 -35.26 10.62 -17.22
N LYS A 1073 -35.69 9.89 -16.19
CA LYS A 1073 -35.63 10.31 -14.79
C LYS A 1073 -34.52 9.52 -14.10
N VAL A 1074 -33.43 10.19 -13.76
CA VAL A 1074 -32.23 9.54 -13.23
C VAL A 1074 -31.65 10.28 -12.02
N ALA A 1075 -30.94 9.57 -11.15
CA ALA A 1075 -30.12 10.15 -10.09
C ALA A 1075 -28.68 9.66 -10.21
N VAL A 1076 -27.71 10.57 -10.10
CA VAL A 1076 -26.27 10.31 -10.32
C VAL A 1076 -25.49 10.93 -9.18
N ASP A 1077 -24.79 10.10 -8.42
CA ASP A 1077 -23.87 10.57 -7.38
C ASP A 1077 -22.61 11.22 -7.99
N PRO A 1078 -22.08 12.31 -7.40
CA PRO A 1078 -20.90 12.99 -7.93
C PRO A 1078 -19.69 12.08 -8.21
N ALA A 1079 -19.50 11.03 -7.40
CA ALA A 1079 -18.38 10.10 -7.56
C ALA A 1079 -18.49 9.21 -8.81
N TYR A 1080 -19.70 9.11 -9.38
CA TYR A 1080 -20.07 8.24 -10.50
C TYR A 1080 -20.59 9.04 -11.72
N ALA A 1081 -20.25 10.33 -11.85
CA ALA A 1081 -20.56 11.08 -13.07
C ALA A 1081 -19.59 10.71 -14.22
N GLY A 1082 -20.04 10.77 -15.48
CA GLY A 1082 -19.19 10.65 -16.66
C GLY A 1082 -19.46 9.45 -17.60
N GLY A 1083 -20.46 8.62 -17.33
CA GLY A 1083 -20.99 7.64 -18.29
C GLY A 1083 -22.06 8.21 -19.22
N SER A 1084 -22.73 7.36 -19.99
CA SER A 1084 -23.84 7.71 -20.88
C SER A 1084 -25.01 6.74 -20.77
N ILE A 1085 -26.20 7.23 -21.10
CA ILE A 1085 -27.38 6.42 -21.38
C ILE A 1085 -27.62 6.47 -22.87
N GLN A 1086 -27.72 5.30 -23.50
CA GLN A 1086 -28.09 5.15 -24.89
C GLN A 1086 -29.47 4.53 -25.00
N LEU A 1087 -30.31 5.11 -25.85
CA LEU A 1087 -31.55 4.48 -26.29
C LEU A 1087 -31.24 3.69 -27.56
N LEU A 1088 -31.33 2.37 -27.46
CA LEU A 1088 -31.24 1.44 -28.56
C LEU A 1088 -32.65 1.11 -29.03
N THR A 1089 -32.90 1.26 -30.33
CA THR A 1089 -34.14 0.82 -30.95
C THR A 1089 -33.90 -0.13 -32.10
N THR A 1090 -34.79 -1.11 -32.24
CA THR A 1090 -34.75 -2.09 -33.33
C THR A 1090 -36.14 -2.30 -33.91
N ARG A 1091 -36.28 -2.17 -35.24
CA ARG A 1091 -37.48 -2.63 -35.96
C ARG A 1091 -37.32 -4.08 -36.37
N THR A 1092 -38.44 -4.80 -36.45
CA THR A 1092 -38.46 -6.17 -36.98
C THR A 1092 -37.77 -6.24 -38.35
N GLY A 1093 -36.76 -7.10 -38.48
CA GLY A 1093 -35.99 -7.27 -39.73
C GLY A 1093 -34.93 -6.19 -40.01
N GLN A 1094 -34.73 -5.22 -39.11
CA GLN A 1094 -33.73 -4.15 -39.24
C GLN A 1094 -32.63 -4.29 -38.18
N PRO A 1095 -31.42 -3.74 -38.41
CA PRO A 1095 -30.38 -3.69 -37.39
C PRO A 1095 -30.77 -2.76 -36.23
N GLU A 1096 -30.19 -3.02 -35.06
CA GLU A 1096 -30.31 -2.13 -33.90
C GLU A 1096 -29.65 -0.77 -34.20
N THR A 1097 -30.26 0.31 -33.73
CA THR A 1097 -29.76 1.68 -33.89
C THR A 1097 -29.71 2.42 -32.57
N VAL A 1098 -28.64 3.20 -32.35
CA VAL A 1098 -28.54 4.14 -31.22
C VAL A 1098 -29.34 5.40 -31.55
N SER A 1099 -30.60 5.45 -31.14
CA SER A 1099 -31.57 6.50 -31.47
C SER A 1099 -31.44 7.75 -30.61
N ALA A 1100 -30.91 7.64 -29.39
CA ALA A 1100 -30.52 8.79 -28.57
C ALA A 1100 -29.33 8.42 -27.67
N GLU A 1101 -28.58 9.43 -27.24
CA GLU A 1101 -27.51 9.28 -26.26
C GLU A 1101 -27.46 10.50 -25.34
N LEU A 1102 -27.24 10.26 -24.04
CA LEU A 1102 -27.14 11.28 -23.00
C LEU A 1102 -25.90 11.03 -22.17
N GLN A 1103 -25.04 12.03 -22.05
CA GLN A 1103 -23.93 12.01 -21.11
C GLN A 1103 -24.44 12.33 -19.70
N LEU A 1104 -24.13 11.45 -18.74
CA LEU A 1104 -24.58 11.55 -17.36
C LEU A 1104 -23.68 12.48 -16.54
N LYS A 1105 -24.30 13.52 -16.00
CA LYS A 1105 -23.72 14.45 -15.03
C LYS A 1105 -24.27 14.16 -13.64
N SER A 1106 -23.55 14.56 -12.60
CA SER A 1106 -24.03 14.50 -11.21
C SER A 1106 -25.38 15.20 -11.07
N THR A 1107 -26.30 14.58 -10.34
CA THR A 1107 -27.57 15.20 -9.94
C THR A 1107 -27.60 15.67 -8.49
N GLY A 1108 -26.52 15.37 -7.73
CA GLY A 1108 -26.33 15.74 -6.32
C GLY A 1108 -26.20 14.53 -5.38
N GLY A 1109 -26.74 13.36 -5.77
CA GLY A 1109 -26.64 12.13 -4.99
C GLY A 1109 -27.56 11.02 -5.50
N TRP A 1110 -27.49 9.82 -4.91
CA TRP A 1110 -28.26 8.64 -5.32
C TRP A 1110 -29.78 8.76 -5.23
N SER A 1111 -30.28 9.70 -4.43
CA SER A 1111 -31.71 9.94 -4.24
C SER A 1111 -32.19 11.24 -4.88
N GLU A 1112 -31.30 12.00 -5.52
CA GLU A 1112 -31.63 13.30 -6.13
C GLU A 1112 -31.99 13.11 -7.61
N TYR A 1113 -33.24 12.71 -7.87
CA TYR A 1113 -33.72 12.45 -9.23
C TYR A 1113 -33.95 13.73 -10.03
N ARG A 1114 -33.46 13.75 -11.26
CA ARG A 1114 -33.70 14.82 -12.24
C ARG A 1114 -34.27 14.22 -13.52
N GLU A 1115 -35.21 14.95 -14.13
CA GLU A 1115 -35.68 14.67 -15.49
C GLU A 1115 -34.71 15.31 -16.48
N ILE A 1116 -34.15 14.49 -17.37
CA ILE A 1116 -33.16 14.92 -18.35
C ILE A 1116 -33.65 14.54 -19.74
N ARG A 1117 -33.71 15.53 -20.62
CA ARG A 1117 -34.11 15.34 -22.01
C ARG A 1117 -32.96 14.70 -22.80
N MET A 1118 -33.26 13.61 -23.48
CA MET A 1118 -32.40 12.94 -24.45
C MET A 1118 -32.87 13.28 -25.86
N PRO A 1119 -32.10 14.06 -26.64
CA PRO A 1119 -32.48 14.37 -28.01
C PRO A 1119 -32.40 13.12 -28.89
N LEU A 1120 -33.47 12.84 -29.63
CA LEU A 1120 -33.50 11.77 -30.63
C LEU A 1120 -32.73 12.20 -31.88
N LYS A 1121 -31.97 11.27 -32.47
CA LYS A 1121 -31.29 11.47 -33.75
C LYS A 1121 -32.26 11.54 -34.93
N ALA A 1122 -33.40 10.84 -34.82
CA ALA A 1122 -34.51 10.88 -35.76
C ALA A 1122 -35.83 10.51 -35.04
N PRO A 1123 -37.00 10.98 -35.50
CA PRO A 1123 -38.28 10.59 -34.93
C PRO A 1123 -38.51 9.08 -34.99
N LEU A 1124 -39.09 8.50 -33.92
CA LEU A 1124 -39.42 7.07 -33.86
C LEU A 1124 -40.90 6.88 -34.15
N THR A 1125 -41.25 6.28 -35.29
CA THR A 1125 -42.64 5.93 -35.65
C THR A 1125 -42.88 4.42 -35.63
N GLY A 1126 -44.11 3.99 -35.36
CA GLY A 1126 -44.50 2.57 -35.37
C GLY A 1126 -43.81 1.72 -34.28
N PRO A 1127 -43.84 0.38 -34.41
CA PRO A 1127 -43.31 -0.54 -33.42
C PRO A 1127 -41.78 -0.63 -33.44
N HIS A 1128 -41.17 -0.44 -32.26
CA HIS A 1128 -39.74 -0.65 -32.03
C HIS A 1128 -39.51 -1.40 -30.73
N GLN A 1129 -38.53 -2.31 -30.72
CA GLN A 1129 -37.93 -2.76 -29.47
C GLN A 1129 -37.22 -1.59 -28.80
N VAL A 1130 -37.49 -1.34 -27.52
CA VAL A 1130 -36.90 -0.24 -26.75
C VAL A 1130 -35.98 -0.82 -25.68
N VAL A 1131 -34.70 -0.49 -25.78
CA VAL A 1131 -33.68 -0.88 -24.80
C VAL A 1131 -32.87 0.34 -24.40
N PHE A 1132 -32.77 0.59 -23.10
CA PHE A 1132 -31.81 1.55 -22.56
C PHE A 1132 -30.54 0.80 -22.20
N ARG A 1133 -29.40 1.26 -22.74
CA ARG A 1133 -28.08 0.78 -22.39
C ARG A 1133 -27.36 1.86 -21.62
N ILE A 1134 -26.89 1.56 -20.41
CA ILE A 1134 -26.06 2.47 -19.63
C ILE A 1134 -24.59 2.06 -19.83
N ASN A 1135 -23.79 2.97 -20.37
CA ASN A 1135 -22.40 2.77 -20.74
C ASN A 1135 -21.48 3.73 -20.02
N GLY A 1136 -20.21 3.36 -19.90
CA GLY A 1136 -19.26 4.13 -19.15
C GLY A 1136 -19.69 4.25 -17.69
N ASN A 1137 -18.80 4.85 -16.93
CA ASN A 1137 -18.79 4.79 -15.48
C ASN A 1137 -19.84 5.69 -14.79
N ALA A 1138 -21.09 5.65 -15.23
CA ALA A 1138 -22.21 6.22 -14.50
C ALA A 1138 -23.18 5.15 -14.03
N ALA A 1139 -22.86 4.60 -12.85
CA ALA A 1139 -23.86 4.00 -12.01
C ALA A 1139 -24.83 5.13 -11.61
N CYS A 1140 -26.01 5.13 -12.22
CA CYS A 1140 -27.12 6.00 -11.90
C CYS A 1140 -28.26 5.15 -11.35
N ASN A 1141 -29.19 5.75 -10.61
CA ASN A 1141 -30.50 5.14 -10.44
C ASN A 1141 -31.39 5.58 -11.60
N PHE A 1142 -31.90 4.62 -12.38
CA PHE A 1142 -32.82 4.87 -13.49
C PHE A 1142 -34.26 4.63 -13.01
N ALA A 1143 -35.00 5.71 -12.75
CA ALA A 1143 -36.36 5.60 -12.20
C ALA A 1143 -37.42 5.38 -13.27
N ALA A 1144 -37.35 6.10 -14.39
CA ALA A 1144 -38.35 6.02 -15.43
C ALA A 1144 -37.90 6.69 -16.73
N TRP A 1145 -38.64 6.47 -17.81
CA TRP A 1145 -38.55 7.29 -19.02
C TRP A 1145 -39.93 7.59 -19.58
N LYS A 1146 -40.04 8.63 -20.41
CA LYS A 1146 -41.23 8.95 -21.19
C LYS A 1146 -40.81 9.45 -22.57
N TYR A 1147 -41.74 9.44 -23.51
CA TYR A 1147 -41.54 10.06 -24.81
C TYR A 1147 -42.60 11.13 -25.08
N ARG A 1148 -42.28 12.08 -25.95
CA ARG A 1148 -43.20 13.12 -26.44
C ARG A 1148 -43.35 13.00 -27.95
N GLU A 1149 -44.56 13.28 -28.43
CA GLU A 1149 -44.87 13.38 -29.87
C GLU A 1149 -44.31 14.65 -30.53
#